data_AF-A0A9P0DBZ2-F1
#
_entry.id   AF-A0A9P0DBZ2-F1
#
_cell.length_a   1.000
_cell.length_b   1.000
_cell.length_c   1.000
_cell.angle_alpha   90.00
_cell.angle_beta   90.00
_cell.angle_gamma   90.00
#
_symmetry.space_group_name_H-M   'P 1'
#
loop_
_entity.id
_entity.type
_entity.pdbx_description
1 polymer ?
#
loop_
_entity_poly.entity_id
_entity_poly.type
_entity_poly.pdbx_seq_one_letter_code
_entity_poly.pdbx_strand_id
1 'polypeptide(L)'
;MSNYLLICEKNCENEVFNNLQTVFIPKCKELEDANPKIFIGEHFYNKNIIIEEIDILMRLVQSEWCIMQNIALYDDIVPYEEIVYSREFINKSFMAIKDCIQLCTHQPQKERYMNDTLKKINSFSNLVVPLDQISEEFVLKVSALKENDTKNPVYQYLHTFLELQYYLFTLQYLCKASAAEMEKAVEKILTSLIVLSKKHYQRQVSQIQKNVGCSCMKDFLLVIQLLLQKTVDDDFTFWRVFNRVLEDEVPLFSLWLLRHVAELQMVNSNFQIEGNTCEHIRPNYELLLNKLKPFLHSADSDMTLKLLEIIEPLLCNIWLKNAKIEVYQTIWDYFSKRLNVSKKNYSSHSALELNEAIENILWSWTKCNEDFEKFVGMMICHLKEYPAHWGKMKGRIYSQLGPNKLKELGETGIVHVMLLFIALGTINYEELLKKIVSFFESLPTEKKNTKLVWNIYTAFMFLQVRQGHDLEKTAPLLLKLIQEASMDHKDFHLIKEFVTNFENILNFSDKMQLHQWIFLDSWLSNYLPSCYYADMNSTLDVLSTTLEKVENADSWSYWMDPFKDHVLPILKQTSSCYNAPAIIGKLAGKLYLIIAQSSTDIFQFFTGENISPKISSQFLTVVLDNYPSQFILTAQQEALVVQSWVKICLLTSGPCGDLTKNIIKLDIFPQMLKSHIETSPDPIHALIEYLGSDIKHHQHSPSINKLCELSFGHLDKWLTQYLQRPENETAVLRIYTCVYLAFSHCGPLLYHRSRNSCPLTKLIQCMLLSMEFLTRKTVPHEFVLNAVKKTWHYFYEALVKMRTDSDMFLERTLKDMITKYMLYFSTGDSPIIKSLENEAVAPVVLEKICSSYFKHPFKEEEANTLKIMKILGDVIRSTTSIPLLKLIVNKTVYGLFEVVIFHSQRNAAISLIKIITSSPLYPQIKGEFSSVMLAVTEKHNNMAFNTVNYFQLMIVLAKFVPNDVKDLLGNVKQQVINVERLRGVGFDKNLRLQYEKLEDAVKSIQ
;
A
#
# COMPACT_ATOMS: atom_id res chain seq x y z
N MET A 1 75.03 -6.61 -2.50
CA MET A 1 75.63 -6.93 -1.18
C MET A 1 74.59 -6.86 -0.05
N SER A 2 73.29 -7.06 -0.33
CA SER A 2 72.22 -6.96 0.67
C SER A 2 71.02 -7.89 0.32
N ASN A 3 71.29 -9.08 -0.24
CA ASN A 3 70.31 -9.94 -0.90
C ASN A 3 69.98 -11.22 -0.10
N TYR A 4 70.11 -11.19 1.24
CA TYR A 4 70.06 -12.40 2.07
C TYR A 4 69.29 -12.26 3.38
N LEU A 5 68.52 -11.18 3.55
CA LEU A 5 67.77 -10.89 4.76
C LEU A 5 66.28 -11.08 4.51
N LEU A 6 65.55 -11.69 5.44
CA LEU A 6 64.08 -11.57 5.47
C LEU A 6 63.70 -10.10 5.61
N ILE A 7 63.05 -9.56 4.59
CA ILE A 7 62.45 -8.22 4.58
C ILE A 7 60.94 -8.42 4.40
N CYS A 8 60.11 -7.88 5.29
CA CYS A 8 58.64 -7.99 5.22
C CYS A 8 58.01 -7.18 4.04
N GLU A 9 58.77 -6.80 3.00
CA GLU A 9 58.27 -6.05 1.84
C GLU A 9 57.36 -6.92 0.95
N LYS A 10 56.20 -6.37 0.58
CA LYS A 10 55.17 -7.01 -0.28
C LYS A 10 55.63 -7.42 -1.69
N ASN A 11 56.87 -7.11 -2.10
CA ASN A 11 57.39 -7.33 -3.45
C ASN A 11 58.64 -8.23 -3.52
N CYS A 12 59.10 -8.84 -2.42
CA CYS A 12 60.25 -9.75 -2.42
C CYS A 12 59.83 -11.22 -2.67
N GLU A 13 59.11 -11.49 -3.76
CA GLU A 13 58.67 -12.86 -4.11
C GLU A 13 59.82 -13.82 -4.50
N ASN A 14 61.08 -13.37 -4.59
CA ASN A 14 62.13 -14.18 -5.23
C ASN A 14 63.20 -14.78 -4.29
N GLU A 15 63.69 -14.11 -3.23
CA GLU A 15 64.96 -14.56 -2.61
C GLU A 15 64.82 -15.63 -1.52
N VAL A 16 63.81 -15.53 -0.64
CA VAL A 16 63.52 -16.56 0.39
C VAL A 16 62.98 -17.84 -0.27
N PHE A 17 62.15 -17.65 -1.30
CA PHE A 17 61.53 -18.72 -2.08
C PHE A 17 62.54 -19.48 -2.95
N ASN A 18 63.57 -18.79 -3.47
CA ASN A 18 64.70 -19.44 -4.15
C ASN A 18 65.49 -20.37 -3.20
N ASN A 19 65.67 -19.99 -1.93
CA ASN A 19 66.36 -20.83 -0.93
C ASN A 19 65.54 -22.06 -0.49
N LEU A 20 64.23 -22.05 -0.71
CA LEU A 20 63.33 -23.20 -0.46
C LEU A 20 63.31 -24.17 -1.64
N GLN A 21 63.33 -23.67 -2.87
CA GLN A 21 63.49 -24.51 -4.06
C GLN A 21 64.79 -25.32 -4.03
N THR A 22 65.89 -24.78 -3.46
CA THR A 22 67.16 -25.52 -3.31
C THR A 22 67.11 -26.66 -2.28
N VAL A 23 66.14 -26.69 -1.37
CA VAL A 23 65.94 -27.82 -0.44
C VAL A 23 65.27 -29.00 -1.17
N PHE A 24 64.42 -28.72 -2.15
CA PHE A 24 63.56 -29.72 -2.81
C PHE A 24 64.02 -30.14 -4.20
N ILE A 25 64.80 -29.30 -4.90
CA ILE A 25 65.38 -29.60 -6.20
C ILE A 25 66.87 -29.88 -5.99
N PRO A 26 67.37 -31.12 -6.22
CA PRO A 26 68.80 -31.34 -6.30
C PRO A 26 69.31 -30.59 -7.53
N LYS A 27 69.91 -29.41 -7.34
CA LYS A 27 70.69 -28.75 -8.39
C LYS A 27 71.94 -29.58 -8.66
N CYS A 28 71.79 -30.69 -9.37
CA CYS A 28 72.93 -31.45 -9.88
C CYS A 28 73.59 -30.77 -11.09
N LYS A 29 73.13 -29.60 -11.58
CA LYS A 29 73.63 -29.04 -12.85
C LYS A 29 73.80 -27.52 -12.99
N GLU A 30 73.49 -26.67 -12.01
CA GLU A 30 73.53 -25.20 -12.24
C GLU A 30 74.27 -24.35 -11.19
N LEU A 31 75.11 -24.96 -10.34
CA LEU A 31 76.05 -24.21 -9.49
C LEU A 31 77.48 -24.65 -9.79
N GLU A 32 77.91 -24.50 -11.05
CA GLU A 32 79.30 -24.09 -11.31
C GLU A 32 79.43 -22.59 -11.00
N ASP A 33 79.19 -22.22 -9.73
CA ASP A 33 79.62 -20.92 -9.24
C ASP A 33 81.15 -20.95 -9.26
N ALA A 34 81.77 -20.11 -10.10
CA ALA A 34 83.21 -20.08 -10.36
C ALA A 34 84.11 -19.76 -9.13
N ASN A 35 83.56 -19.65 -7.92
CA ASN A 35 84.29 -19.40 -6.69
C ASN A 35 83.99 -20.45 -5.60
N PRO A 36 84.96 -21.31 -5.23
CA PRO A 36 84.84 -22.27 -4.11
C PRO A 36 84.92 -21.61 -2.73
N LYS A 37 84.91 -20.27 -2.67
CA LYS A 37 85.22 -19.47 -1.47
C LYS A 37 83.98 -18.70 -0.99
N ILE A 38 83.66 -18.80 0.30
CA ILE A 38 82.61 -17.99 0.98
C ILE A 38 83.30 -17.05 1.99
N PHE A 39 82.79 -15.82 2.08
CA PHE A 39 83.12 -14.85 3.13
C PHE A 39 82.07 -14.90 4.24
N ILE A 40 82.50 -15.14 5.49
CA ILE A 40 81.65 -15.09 6.68
C ILE A 40 82.36 -14.21 7.71
N GLY A 41 81.78 -13.03 8.01
CA GLY A 41 82.46 -11.99 8.78
C GLY A 41 83.76 -11.57 8.09
N GLU A 42 84.87 -11.57 8.83
CA GLU A 42 86.22 -11.28 8.33
C GLU A 42 86.98 -12.53 7.82
N HIS A 43 86.36 -13.71 7.89
CA HIS A 43 87.03 -14.99 7.63
C HIS A 43 86.65 -15.60 6.28
N PHE A 44 87.62 -16.30 5.68
CA PHE A 44 87.51 -16.99 4.40
C PHE A 44 87.34 -18.50 4.63
N TYR A 45 86.27 -19.08 4.09
CA TYR A 45 85.99 -20.52 4.17
C TYR A 45 85.83 -21.14 2.78
N ASN A 46 86.17 -22.42 2.65
CA ASN A 46 85.91 -23.21 1.44
C ASN A 46 84.51 -23.85 1.51
N LYS A 47 83.70 -23.63 0.47
CA LYS A 47 82.32 -24.15 0.32
C LYS A 47 82.20 -25.65 0.60
N ASN A 48 83.22 -26.43 0.23
CA ASN A 48 83.17 -27.89 0.26
C ASN A 48 83.69 -28.51 1.56
N ILE A 49 84.35 -27.72 2.43
CA ILE A 49 85.10 -28.24 3.60
C ILE A 49 84.71 -27.52 4.90
N ILE A 50 83.84 -26.51 4.86
CA ILE A 50 83.45 -25.71 6.03
C ILE A 50 82.93 -26.54 7.21
N ILE A 51 82.36 -27.72 6.97
CA ILE A 51 81.89 -28.64 8.02
C ILE A 51 83.03 -29.17 8.89
N GLU A 52 84.27 -29.25 8.39
CA GLU A 52 85.42 -29.67 9.22
C GLU A 52 85.76 -28.65 10.32
N GLU A 53 85.37 -27.39 10.13
CA GLU A 53 85.54 -26.30 11.11
C GLU A 53 84.22 -25.94 11.82
N ILE A 54 83.21 -26.82 11.77
CA ILE A 54 81.89 -26.57 12.36
C ILE A 54 81.96 -26.23 13.86
N ASP A 55 82.94 -26.77 14.59
CA ASP A 55 83.14 -26.47 16.02
C ASP A 55 83.59 -25.03 16.30
N ILE A 56 84.35 -24.43 15.37
CA ILE A 56 84.78 -23.04 15.47
C ILE A 56 83.63 -22.16 15.03
N LEU A 57 83.00 -22.50 13.90
CA LEU A 57 81.88 -21.74 13.34
C LEU A 57 80.69 -21.69 14.31
N MET A 58 80.30 -22.81 14.93
CA MET A 58 79.20 -22.84 15.89
C MET A 58 79.51 -22.07 17.18
N ARG A 59 80.78 -22.00 17.62
CA ARG A 59 81.17 -21.16 18.77
C ARG A 59 81.04 -19.67 18.46
N LEU A 60 81.40 -19.25 17.25
CA LEU A 60 81.22 -17.87 16.79
C LEU A 60 79.73 -17.54 16.59
N VAL A 61 78.94 -18.47 16.04
CA VAL A 61 77.48 -18.32 15.95
C VAL A 61 76.84 -18.20 17.34
N GLN A 62 77.35 -18.93 18.34
CA GLN A 62 76.90 -18.81 19.73
C GLN A 62 77.20 -17.41 20.30
N SER A 63 78.40 -16.86 20.08
CA SER A 63 78.70 -15.51 20.59
C SER A 63 77.82 -14.44 19.94
N GLU A 64 77.63 -14.51 18.62
CA GLU A 64 76.76 -13.56 17.90
C GLU A 64 75.28 -13.73 18.28
N TRP A 65 74.80 -14.96 18.50
CA TRP A 65 73.44 -15.19 18.96
C TRP A 65 73.22 -14.66 20.39
N CYS A 66 74.20 -14.78 21.29
CA CYS A 66 74.10 -14.20 22.63
C CYS A 66 73.89 -12.68 22.60
N ILE A 67 74.57 -11.96 21.70
CA ILE A 67 74.37 -10.51 21.51
C ILE A 67 72.92 -10.22 21.13
N MET A 68 72.36 -10.99 20.19
CA MET A 68 70.98 -10.83 19.76
C MET A 68 69.97 -11.22 20.86
N GLN A 69 70.24 -12.30 21.59
CA GLN A 69 69.38 -12.82 22.65
C GLN A 69 69.33 -11.90 23.89
N ASN A 70 70.40 -11.15 24.16
CA ASN A 70 70.43 -10.16 25.23
C ASN A 70 69.44 -9.00 24.98
N ILE A 71 69.15 -8.66 23.72
CA ILE A 71 68.09 -7.69 23.37
C ILE A 71 66.73 -8.14 23.94
N ALA A 72 66.46 -9.45 23.90
CA ALA A 72 65.21 -10.03 24.39
C ALA A 72 65.17 -10.28 25.91
N LEU A 73 66.32 -10.58 26.53
CA LEU A 73 66.41 -10.92 27.95
C LEU A 73 66.65 -9.71 28.86
N TYR A 74 67.39 -8.70 28.38
CA TYR A 74 67.86 -7.57 29.19
C TYR A 74 67.46 -6.20 28.63
N ASP A 75 66.72 -6.13 27.51
CA ASP A 75 66.36 -4.87 26.81
C ASP A 75 67.62 -4.03 26.44
N ASP A 76 68.74 -4.69 26.15
CA ASP A 76 70.01 -4.02 25.85
C ASP A 76 69.93 -3.16 24.58
N ILE A 77 70.52 -1.96 24.64
CA ILE A 77 70.60 -1.02 23.51
C ILE A 77 71.86 -1.34 22.71
N VAL A 78 71.72 -2.17 21.67
CA VAL A 78 72.80 -2.52 20.74
C VAL A 78 72.73 -1.61 19.50
N PRO A 79 73.86 -1.08 18.99
CA PRO A 79 73.90 -0.33 17.74
C PRO A 79 73.33 -1.14 16.56
N TYR A 80 72.59 -0.46 15.67
CA TYR A 80 71.96 -1.11 14.51
C TYR A 80 72.97 -1.86 13.62
N GLU A 81 74.18 -1.31 13.45
CA GLU A 81 75.24 -1.90 12.62
C GLU A 81 75.73 -3.25 13.19
N GLU A 82 75.86 -3.36 14.51
CA GLU A 82 76.23 -4.60 15.20
C GLU A 82 75.13 -5.66 15.09
N ILE A 83 73.86 -5.26 15.24
CA ILE A 83 72.70 -6.16 15.08
C ILE A 83 72.64 -6.74 13.65
N VAL A 84 72.85 -5.90 12.64
CA VAL A 84 72.86 -6.35 11.24
C VAL A 84 74.05 -7.27 10.97
N TYR A 85 75.23 -6.94 11.52
CA TYR A 85 76.41 -7.80 11.42
C TYR A 85 76.15 -9.19 12.02
N SER A 86 75.67 -9.25 13.27
CA SER A 86 75.36 -10.52 13.95
C SER A 86 74.32 -11.34 13.18
N ARG A 87 73.24 -10.71 12.69
CA ARG A 87 72.23 -11.37 11.86
C ARG A 87 72.82 -11.93 10.56
N GLU A 88 73.58 -11.13 9.82
CA GLU A 88 74.24 -11.58 8.58
C GLU A 88 75.22 -12.72 8.82
N PHE A 89 76.01 -12.65 9.89
CA PHE A 89 76.99 -13.67 10.26
C PHE A 89 76.31 -15.02 10.53
N ILE A 90 75.22 -15.00 11.32
CA ILE A 90 74.43 -16.19 11.65
C ILE A 90 73.85 -16.82 10.37
N ASN A 91 73.19 -16.02 9.52
CA ASN A 91 72.55 -16.52 8.30
C ASN A 91 73.56 -17.10 7.30
N LYS A 92 74.68 -16.40 7.06
CA LYS A 92 75.75 -16.89 6.17
C LYS A 92 76.38 -18.18 6.68
N SER A 93 76.54 -18.32 8.00
CA SER A 93 77.07 -19.53 8.63
C SER A 93 76.17 -20.74 8.42
N PHE A 94 74.87 -20.62 8.73
CA PHE A 94 73.94 -21.74 8.55
C PHE A 94 73.69 -22.09 7.08
N MET A 95 73.66 -21.10 6.17
CA MET A 95 73.58 -21.35 4.73
C MET A 95 74.82 -22.11 4.22
N ALA A 96 76.02 -21.71 4.63
CA ALA A 96 77.24 -22.38 4.22
C ALA A 96 77.28 -23.84 4.70
N ILE A 97 76.79 -24.13 5.91
CA ILE A 97 76.64 -25.50 6.42
C ILE A 97 75.65 -26.30 5.55
N LYS A 98 74.48 -25.73 5.26
CA LYS A 98 73.44 -26.34 4.41
C LYS A 98 73.99 -26.68 3.02
N ASP A 99 74.60 -25.70 2.36
CA ASP A 99 75.14 -25.84 1.00
C ASP A 99 76.23 -26.91 0.95
N CYS A 100 77.13 -26.95 1.95
CA CYS A 100 78.18 -27.96 2.03
C CYS A 100 77.62 -29.39 2.13
N ILE A 101 76.54 -29.61 2.90
CA ILE A 101 75.88 -30.92 3.00
C ILE A 101 75.22 -31.32 1.68
N GLN A 102 74.63 -30.35 0.96
CA GLN A 102 73.98 -30.58 -0.33
C GLN A 102 75.00 -30.88 -1.44
N LEU A 103 76.13 -30.17 -1.47
CA LEU A 103 77.21 -30.33 -2.46
C LEU A 103 78.05 -31.61 -2.25
N CYS A 104 78.04 -32.21 -1.05
CA CYS A 104 78.78 -33.44 -0.77
C CYS A 104 78.17 -34.63 -1.54
N THR A 105 78.91 -35.13 -2.53
CA THR A 105 78.53 -36.27 -3.39
C THR A 105 78.97 -37.63 -2.83
N HIS A 106 79.99 -37.67 -1.97
CA HIS A 106 80.53 -38.91 -1.38
C HIS A 106 79.72 -39.35 -0.14
N GLN A 107 79.03 -40.49 -0.23
CA GLN A 107 78.07 -40.97 0.78
C GLN A 107 78.65 -41.16 2.20
N PRO A 108 79.79 -41.85 2.43
CA PRO A 108 80.34 -42.04 3.78
C PRO A 108 80.73 -40.73 4.48
N GLN A 109 81.24 -39.76 3.72
CA GLN A 109 81.60 -38.44 4.24
C GLN A 109 80.34 -37.63 4.53
N LYS A 110 79.32 -37.72 3.66
CA LYS A 110 78.02 -37.09 3.87
C LYS A 110 77.34 -37.56 5.16
N GLU A 111 77.32 -38.86 5.43
CA GLU A 111 76.73 -39.41 6.67
C GLU A 111 77.50 -38.95 7.92
N ARG A 112 78.83 -38.92 7.87
CA ARG A 112 79.64 -38.37 8.96
C ARG A 112 79.33 -36.90 9.20
N TYR A 113 79.34 -36.08 8.15
CA TYR A 113 79.02 -34.66 8.22
C TYR A 113 77.59 -34.40 8.71
N MET A 114 76.61 -35.23 8.30
CA MET A 114 75.24 -35.14 8.80
C MET A 114 75.14 -35.43 10.30
N ASN A 115 75.78 -36.51 10.78
CA ASN A 115 75.76 -36.89 12.19
C ASN A 115 76.46 -35.87 13.10
N ASP A 116 77.62 -35.37 12.68
CA ASP A 116 78.38 -34.35 13.43
C ASP A 116 77.60 -33.03 13.47
N THR A 117 77.02 -32.61 12.34
CA THR A 117 76.17 -31.42 12.25
C THR A 117 74.93 -31.54 13.12
N LEU A 118 74.24 -32.69 13.09
CA LEU A 118 73.03 -32.92 13.89
C LEU A 118 73.30 -32.80 15.39
N LYS A 119 74.39 -33.39 15.90
CA LYS A 119 74.79 -33.26 17.32
C LYS A 119 75.02 -31.80 17.71
N LYS A 120 75.73 -31.04 16.88
CA LYS A 120 76.05 -29.63 17.16
C LYS A 120 74.82 -28.74 17.08
N ILE A 121 73.95 -28.96 16.10
CA ILE A 121 72.66 -28.28 15.97
C ILE A 121 71.77 -28.55 17.18
N ASN A 122 71.66 -29.81 17.63
CA ASN A 122 70.85 -30.14 18.80
C ASN A 122 71.42 -29.50 20.08
N SER A 123 72.75 -29.42 20.22
CA SER A 123 73.38 -28.72 21.34
C SER A 123 73.11 -27.21 21.31
N PHE A 124 73.15 -26.60 20.12
CA PHE A 124 72.88 -25.18 19.92
C PHE A 124 71.39 -24.83 20.09
N SER A 125 70.48 -25.68 19.60
CA SER A 125 69.03 -25.51 19.75
C SER A 125 68.60 -25.43 21.22
N ASN A 126 69.33 -26.08 22.14
CA ASN A 126 69.08 -25.98 23.57
C ASN A 126 69.54 -24.65 24.20
N LEU A 127 70.39 -23.87 23.53
CA LEU A 127 70.81 -22.53 23.97
C LEU A 127 69.83 -21.43 23.53
N VAL A 128 69.06 -21.70 22.48
CA VAL A 128 68.04 -20.78 21.99
C VAL A 128 66.85 -20.80 22.94
N VAL A 129 66.63 -19.69 23.65
CA VAL A 129 65.53 -19.54 24.60
C VAL A 129 64.23 -19.38 23.80
N PRO A 130 63.23 -20.25 24.05
CA PRO A 130 61.91 -20.14 23.44
C PRO A 130 61.20 -18.83 23.82
N LEU A 131 60.29 -18.36 22.95
CA LEU A 131 59.56 -17.10 23.18
C LEU A 131 58.57 -17.17 24.35
N ASP A 132 58.15 -18.36 24.78
CA ASP A 132 57.33 -18.57 25.98
C ASP A 132 58.08 -18.34 27.30
N GLN A 133 59.42 -18.33 27.26
CA GLN A 133 60.27 -18.13 28.45
C GLN A 133 60.83 -16.70 28.55
N ILE A 134 60.56 -15.86 27.54
CA ILE A 134 60.98 -14.46 27.50
C ILE A 134 59.93 -13.58 28.21
N SER A 135 60.34 -12.41 28.71
CA SER A 135 59.47 -11.50 29.45
C SER A 135 58.22 -11.10 28.64
N GLU A 136 57.07 -11.04 29.31
CA GLU A 136 55.79 -10.70 28.68
C GLU A 136 55.82 -9.31 28.03
N GLU A 137 56.58 -8.38 28.63
CA GLU A 137 56.78 -7.02 28.11
C GLU A 137 57.49 -7.02 26.75
N PHE A 138 58.53 -7.84 26.57
CA PHE A 138 59.24 -7.94 25.30
C PHE A 138 58.36 -8.54 24.21
N VAL A 139 57.60 -9.61 24.52
CA VAL A 139 56.62 -10.22 23.59
C VAL A 139 55.52 -9.21 23.18
N LEU A 140 55.13 -8.31 24.08
CA LEU A 140 54.23 -7.20 23.77
C LEU A 140 54.88 -6.15 22.84
N LYS A 141 56.18 -5.86 22.98
CA LYS A 141 56.91 -5.01 22.02
C LYS A 141 56.96 -5.66 20.63
N VAL A 142 57.25 -6.97 20.58
CA VAL A 142 57.29 -7.75 19.33
C VAL A 142 55.94 -7.73 18.60
N SER A 143 54.83 -7.94 19.32
CA SER A 143 53.49 -7.90 18.73
C SER A 143 52.99 -6.49 18.35
N ALA A 144 53.74 -5.42 18.66
CA ALA A 144 53.42 -4.04 18.31
C ALA A 144 54.16 -3.55 17.06
N LEU A 145 55.09 -4.36 16.56
CA LEU A 145 55.93 -3.99 15.42
C LEU A 145 55.08 -3.76 14.17
N LYS A 146 55.37 -2.66 13.47
CA LYS A 146 54.82 -2.40 12.14
C LYS A 146 55.62 -3.18 11.11
N GLU A 147 54.97 -3.58 10.00
CA GLU A 147 55.54 -4.49 8.99
C GLU A 147 56.86 -4.00 8.34
N ASN A 148 57.37 -2.78 8.57
CA ASN A 148 58.60 -2.28 7.92
C ASN A 148 59.58 -1.56 8.87
N ASP A 149 59.57 -1.87 10.17
CA ASP A 149 60.43 -1.18 11.16
C ASP A 149 61.85 -1.78 11.24
N THR A 150 62.58 -1.73 10.12
CA THR A 150 63.89 -2.41 9.98
C THR A 150 64.97 -1.87 10.90
N LYS A 151 64.84 -0.66 11.44
CA LYS A 151 65.80 -0.06 12.38
C LYS A 151 65.56 -0.46 13.83
N ASN A 152 64.44 -1.13 14.12
CA ASN A 152 64.06 -1.50 15.47
C ASN A 152 64.81 -2.78 15.92
N PRO A 153 65.54 -2.77 17.05
CA PRO A 153 66.23 -3.95 17.57
C PRO A 153 65.30 -5.15 17.80
N VAL A 154 64.07 -4.89 18.25
CA VAL A 154 63.05 -5.94 18.50
C VAL A 154 62.60 -6.58 17.19
N TYR A 155 62.50 -5.79 16.10
CA TYR A 155 62.22 -6.30 14.76
C TYR A 155 63.35 -7.20 14.26
N GLN A 156 64.60 -6.76 14.40
CA GLN A 156 65.77 -7.54 13.97
C GLN A 156 65.94 -8.82 14.77
N TYR A 157 65.67 -8.80 16.09
CA TYR A 157 65.66 -10.00 16.92
C TYR A 157 64.61 -11.01 16.44
N LEU A 158 63.36 -10.59 16.24
CA LEU A 158 62.28 -11.49 15.78
C LEU A 158 62.64 -12.16 14.45
N HIS A 159 63.14 -11.41 13.48
CA HIS A 159 63.46 -11.96 12.16
C HIS A 159 64.67 -12.89 12.22
N THR A 160 65.70 -12.54 12.99
CA THR A 160 66.84 -13.44 13.24
C THR A 160 66.40 -14.73 13.95
N PHE A 161 65.48 -14.64 14.92
CA PHE A 161 64.91 -15.81 15.58
C PHE A 161 64.17 -16.72 14.59
N LEU A 162 63.32 -16.16 13.72
CA LEU A 162 62.62 -16.94 12.69
C LEU A 162 63.58 -17.58 11.69
N GLU A 163 64.60 -16.85 11.22
CA GLU A 163 65.65 -17.37 10.32
C GLU A 163 66.43 -18.51 10.97
N LEU A 164 66.82 -18.33 12.24
CA LEU A 164 67.53 -19.33 13.01
C LEU A 164 66.70 -20.61 13.15
N GLN A 165 65.44 -20.51 13.57
CA GLN A 165 64.55 -21.67 13.69
C GLN A 165 64.32 -22.35 12.33
N TYR A 166 64.21 -21.57 11.26
CA TYR A 166 64.13 -22.09 9.89
C TYR A 166 65.37 -22.91 9.52
N TYR A 167 66.57 -22.40 9.77
CA TYR A 167 67.81 -23.11 9.46
C TYR A 167 68.00 -24.35 10.32
N LEU A 168 67.73 -24.28 11.63
CA LEU A 168 67.81 -25.41 12.54
C LEU A 168 66.87 -26.54 12.09
N PHE A 169 65.61 -26.21 11.78
CA PHE A 169 64.62 -27.19 11.32
C PHE A 169 64.98 -27.79 9.95
N THR A 170 65.41 -26.96 9.00
CA THR A 170 65.80 -27.41 7.66
C THR A 170 67.03 -28.33 7.71
N LEU A 171 68.02 -28.01 8.55
CA LEU A 171 69.22 -28.84 8.72
C LEU A 171 68.91 -30.14 9.47
N GLN A 172 68.01 -30.13 10.46
CA GLN A 172 67.51 -31.37 11.09
C GLN A 172 66.83 -32.29 10.08
N TYR A 173 66.01 -31.72 9.18
CA TYR A 173 65.40 -32.46 8.07
C TYR A 173 66.46 -33.03 7.10
N LEU A 174 67.41 -32.20 6.64
CA LEU A 174 68.46 -32.62 5.70
C LEU A 174 69.38 -33.70 6.30
N CYS A 175 69.69 -33.61 7.59
CA CYS A 175 70.49 -34.60 8.32
C CYS A 175 69.71 -35.87 8.71
N LYS A 176 68.43 -36.00 8.31
CA LYS A 176 67.56 -37.15 8.63
C LYS A 176 67.45 -37.41 10.13
N ALA A 177 67.19 -36.36 10.91
CA ALA A 177 66.89 -36.50 12.34
C ALA A 177 65.73 -37.49 12.59
N SER A 178 65.69 -38.10 13.78
CA SER A 178 64.60 -39.03 14.11
C SER A 178 63.25 -38.32 14.18
N ALA A 179 62.16 -39.03 13.90
CA ALA A 179 60.80 -38.47 13.94
C ALA A 179 60.48 -37.82 15.31
N ALA A 180 60.95 -38.42 16.41
CA ALA A 180 60.77 -37.87 17.77
C ALA A 180 61.56 -36.57 18.02
N GLU A 181 62.74 -36.41 17.42
CA GLU A 181 63.51 -35.17 17.51
C GLU A 181 62.88 -34.06 16.67
N MET A 182 62.40 -34.40 15.47
CA MET A 182 61.64 -33.49 14.62
C MET A 182 60.33 -33.05 15.26
N GLU A 183 59.60 -33.96 15.91
CA GLU A 183 58.36 -33.64 16.65
C GLU A 183 58.62 -32.65 17.77
N LYS A 184 59.65 -32.88 18.59
CA LYS A 184 60.04 -31.95 19.66
C LYS A 184 60.48 -30.58 19.13
N ALA A 185 61.18 -30.55 17.99
CA ALA A 185 61.59 -29.29 17.36
C ALA A 185 60.36 -28.49 16.88
N VAL A 186 59.43 -29.14 16.18
CA VAL A 186 58.18 -28.53 15.73
C VAL A 186 57.32 -28.06 16.91
N GLU A 187 57.23 -28.84 17.97
CA GLU A 187 56.50 -28.48 19.19
C GLU A 187 57.07 -27.19 19.81
N LYS A 188 58.40 -27.12 20.02
CA LYS A 188 59.06 -25.90 20.53
C LYS A 188 58.80 -24.67 19.64
N ILE A 189 58.88 -24.84 18.32
CA ILE A 189 58.64 -23.76 17.36
C ILE A 189 57.19 -23.31 17.43
N LEU A 190 56.23 -24.24 17.37
CA LEU A 190 54.80 -23.91 17.39
C LEU A 190 54.40 -23.22 18.70
N THR A 191 54.88 -23.68 19.85
CA THR A 191 54.62 -23.01 21.15
C THR A 191 55.07 -21.56 21.12
N SER A 192 56.29 -21.29 20.63
CA SER A 192 56.82 -19.92 20.49
C SER A 192 55.99 -19.06 19.53
N LEU A 193 55.57 -19.60 18.38
CA LEU A 193 54.76 -18.87 17.41
C LEU A 193 53.31 -18.63 17.89
N ILE A 194 52.75 -19.56 18.67
CA ILE A 194 51.42 -19.45 19.26
C ILE A 194 51.37 -18.34 20.32
N VAL A 195 52.41 -18.20 21.15
CA VAL A 195 52.49 -17.09 22.12
C VAL A 195 52.42 -15.73 21.42
N LEU A 196 53.17 -15.55 20.33
CA LEU A 196 53.12 -14.34 19.51
C LEU A 196 51.74 -14.12 18.89
N SER A 197 51.19 -15.16 18.26
CA SER A 197 49.87 -15.13 17.61
C SER A 197 48.77 -14.78 18.60
N LYS A 198 48.85 -15.28 19.83
CA LYS A 198 47.90 -15.00 20.92
C LYS A 198 47.93 -13.54 21.35
N LYS A 199 49.11 -12.96 21.53
CA LYS A 199 49.26 -11.53 21.85
C LYS A 199 48.80 -10.63 20.71
N HIS A 200 49.05 -11.03 19.47
CA HIS A 200 48.55 -10.34 18.28
C HIS A 200 47.00 -10.38 18.22
N TYR A 201 46.40 -11.54 18.46
CA TYR A 201 44.95 -11.73 18.53
C TYR A 201 44.30 -10.87 19.64
N GLN A 202 44.90 -10.85 20.84
CA GLN A 202 44.42 -10.04 21.98
C GLN A 202 44.46 -8.53 21.73
N ARG A 203 45.30 -8.03 20.82
CA ARG A 203 45.34 -6.62 20.44
C ARG A 203 44.35 -6.24 19.35
N GLN A 204 43.89 -7.22 18.56
CA GLN A 204 43.07 -7.01 17.37
C GLN A 204 41.61 -7.42 17.55
N VAL A 205 41.09 -7.34 18.78
CA VAL A 205 39.74 -7.78 19.21
C VAL A 205 38.59 -7.24 18.32
N SER A 206 38.81 -6.16 17.57
CA SER A 206 37.85 -5.54 16.65
C SER A 206 37.98 -5.91 15.16
N GLN A 207 39.05 -6.59 14.72
CA GLN A 207 39.32 -6.86 13.29
C GLN A 207 39.82 -8.30 13.06
N ILE A 208 38.88 -9.26 13.06
CA ILE A 208 39.13 -10.71 12.92
C ILE A 208 39.86 -11.06 11.60
N GLN A 209 39.77 -10.20 10.57
CA GLN A 209 40.30 -10.42 9.21
C GLN A 209 41.81 -10.14 9.04
N LYS A 210 42.51 -9.61 10.04
CA LYS A 210 43.94 -9.30 9.91
C LYS A 210 44.84 -10.54 10.04
N ASN A 211 46.00 -10.47 9.37
CA ASN A 211 47.02 -11.52 9.29
C ASN A 211 47.53 -11.98 10.67
N VAL A 212 48.02 -13.22 10.77
CA VAL A 212 48.57 -13.83 12.01
C VAL A 212 49.85 -13.17 12.54
N GLY A 213 50.48 -12.29 11.75
CA GLY A 213 51.74 -11.62 12.06
C GLY A 213 52.42 -11.12 10.76
N CYS A 214 53.73 -10.87 10.78
CA CYS A 214 54.50 -10.60 9.55
C CYS A 214 54.45 -11.81 8.59
N SER A 215 54.54 -11.54 7.29
CA SER A 215 54.66 -12.55 6.22
C SER A 215 55.67 -13.65 6.51
N CYS A 216 56.84 -13.30 7.08
CA CYS A 216 57.88 -14.27 7.43
C CYS A 216 57.42 -15.42 8.34
N MET A 217 56.49 -15.13 9.27
CA MET A 217 55.92 -16.16 10.15
C MET A 217 55.00 -17.12 9.36
N LYS A 218 54.22 -16.58 8.40
CA LYS A 218 53.37 -17.37 7.50
C LYS A 218 54.21 -18.27 6.61
N ASP A 219 55.26 -17.71 6.01
CA ASP A 219 56.18 -18.44 5.14
C ASP A 219 56.85 -19.57 5.91
N PHE A 220 57.29 -19.32 7.15
CA PHE A 220 57.90 -20.37 7.96
C PHE A 220 56.91 -21.49 8.34
N LEU A 221 55.67 -21.17 8.70
CA LEU A 221 54.63 -22.17 8.96
C LEU A 221 54.33 -23.02 7.71
N LEU A 222 54.28 -22.40 6.53
CA LEU A 222 54.10 -23.11 5.26
C LEU A 222 55.26 -24.09 5.00
N VAL A 223 56.50 -23.66 5.26
CA VAL A 223 57.70 -24.50 5.10
C VAL A 223 57.65 -25.73 6.00
N ILE A 224 57.26 -25.56 7.27
CA ILE A 224 57.11 -26.66 8.21
C ILE A 224 56.09 -27.68 7.68
N GLN A 225 54.93 -27.20 7.19
CA GLN A 225 53.91 -28.09 6.62
C GLN A 225 54.43 -28.89 5.42
N LEU A 226 55.12 -28.25 4.47
CA LEU A 226 55.64 -28.89 3.26
C LEU A 226 56.76 -29.91 3.55
N LEU A 227 57.65 -29.61 4.50
CA LEU A 227 58.74 -30.52 4.90
C LEU A 227 58.20 -31.77 5.61
N LEU A 228 57.24 -31.59 6.53
CA LEU A 228 56.61 -32.70 7.25
C LEU A 228 55.74 -33.57 6.33
N GLN A 229 55.17 -33.02 5.26
CA GLN A 229 54.45 -33.85 4.28
C GLN A 229 55.38 -34.81 3.52
N LYS A 230 56.68 -34.51 3.42
CA LYS A 230 57.67 -35.34 2.72
C LYS A 230 58.41 -36.31 3.63
N THR A 231 58.22 -36.27 4.94
CA THR A 231 58.76 -37.29 5.86
C THR A 231 57.94 -38.59 5.73
N VAL A 232 58.62 -39.74 5.73
CA VAL A 232 58.04 -41.07 5.41
C VAL A 232 57.17 -41.64 6.55
N ASP A 233 57.14 -40.99 7.71
CA ASP A 233 56.40 -41.46 8.88
C ASP A 233 54.95 -40.95 8.87
N ASP A 234 54.00 -41.82 8.53
CA ASP A 234 52.57 -41.51 8.45
C ASP A 234 51.96 -41.09 9.80
N ASP A 235 52.56 -41.51 10.93
CA ASP A 235 52.06 -41.18 12.26
C ASP A 235 52.44 -39.74 12.68
N PHE A 236 53.49 -39.17 12.09
CA PHE A 236 54.02 -37.85 12.42
C PHE A 236 53.51 -36.76 11.47
N THR A 237 52.33 -36.21 11.77
CA THR A 237 51.73 -35.12 10.97
C THR A 237 51.79 -33.76 11.66
N PHE A 238 51.87 -32.69 10.87
CA PHE A 238 51.81 -31.31 11.35
C PHE A 238 50.58 -31.07 12.25
N TRP A 239 49.41 -31.57 11.84
CA TRP A 239 48.17 -31.39 12.59
C TRP A 239 48.18 -32.06 13.95
N ARG A 240 48.87 -33.20 14.12
CA ARG A 240 48.99 -33.87 15.44
C ARG A 240 49.69 -32.98 16.46
N VAL A 241 50.82 -32.41 16.08
CA VAL A 241 51.58 -31.51 16.97
C VAL A 241 50.81 -30.20 17.18
N PHE A 242 50.23 -29.64 16.13
CA PHE A 242 49.40 -28.44 16.21
C PHE A 242 48.21 -28.61 17.16
N ASN A 243 47.54 -29.76 17.13
CA ASN A 243 46.40 -30.06 18.01
C ASN A 243 46.84 -30.18 19.47
N ARG A 244 47.98 -30.83 19.74
CA ARG A 244 48.55 -30.99 21.09
C ARG A 244 48.90 -29.63 21.70
N VAL A 245 49.59 -28.75 20.96
CA VAL A 245 50.02 -27.44 21.49
C VAL A 245 48.82 -26.51 21.75
N LEU A 246 47.71 -26.70 21.04
CA LEU A 246 46.49 -25.90 21.22
C LEU A 246 45.46 -26.52 22.17
N GLU A 247 45.76 -27.66 22.82
CA GLU A 247 44.81 -28.41 23.63
C GLU A 247 44.22 -27.57 24.79
N ASP A 248 45.06 -26.80 25.48
CA ASP A 248 44.67 -25.96 26.62
C ASP A 248 44.26 -24.52 26.24
N GLU A 249 44.39 -24.15 24.96
CA GLU A 249 44.15 -22.78 24.50
C GLU A 249 42.67 -22.44 24.29
N VAL A 250 42.37 -21.13 24.33
CA VAL A 250 41.00 -20.60 24.19
C VAL A 250 40.41 -20.99 22.82
N PRO A 251 39.20 -21.60 22.76
CA PRO A 251 38.64 -22.12 21.51
C PRO A 251 38.57 -21.12 20.36
N LEU A 252 38.16 -19.88 20.62
CA LEU A 252 38.02 -18.85 19.58
C LEU A 252 39.38 -18.48 18.95
N PHE A 253 40.43 -18.41 19.77
CA PHE A 253 41.79 -18.17 19.31
C PHE A 253 42.33 -19.38 18.52
N SER A 254 42.15 -20.60 19.04
CA SER A 254 42.59 -21.83 18.34
C SER A 254 41.95 -21.95 16.95
N LEU A 255 40.67 -21.61 16.81
CA LEU A 255 39.95 -21.65 15.54
C LEU A 255 40.35 -20.52 14.60
N TRP A 256 40.63 -19.32 15.13
CA TRP A 256 41.17 -18.22 14.35
C TRP A 256 42.55 -18.57 13.78
N LEU A 257 43.43 -19.15 14.60
CA LEU A 257 44.75 -19.57 14.14
C LEU A 257 44.63 -20.72 13.12
N LEU A 258 43.75 -21.68 13.36
CA LEU A 258 43.47 -22.79 12.45
C LEU A 258 43.05 -22.29 11.06
N ARG A 259 42.18 -21.26 10.99
CA ARG A 259 41.78 -20.64 9.72
C ARG A 259 42.99 -20.17 8.92
N HIS A 260 43.83 -19.32 9.52
CA HIS A 260 44.97 -18.75 8.82
C HIS A 260 46.04 -19.78 8.46
N VAL A 261 46.24 -20.79 9.32
CA VAL A 261 47.19 -21.89 9.05
C VAL A 261 46.68 -22.78 7.90
N ALA A 262 45.37 -22.94 7.77
CA ALA A 262 44.77 -23.65 6.63
C ALA A 262 44.81 -22.83 5.33
N GLU A 263 44.69 -21.50 5.39
CA GLU A 263 44.85 -20.63 4.21
C GLU A 263 46.23 -20.79 3.55
N LEU A 264 47.28 -21.12 4.33
CA LEU A 264 48.62 -21.38 3.79
C LEU A 264 48.69 -22.62 2.88
N GLN A 265 47.79 -23.60 3.07
CA GLN A 265 47.76 -24.83 2.26
C GLN A 265 47.27 -24.60 0.82
N MET A 266 46.78 -23.39 0.51
CA MET A 266 46.41 -22.99 -0.85
C MET A 266 47.61 -22.73 -1.77
N VAL A 267 48.83 -22.80 -1.21
CA VAL A 267 50.09 -22.65 -1.93
C VAL A 267 50.64 -24.04 -2.27
N ASN A 268 51.04 -24.24 -3.53
CA ASN A 268 51.56 -25.54 -4.00
C ASN A 268 53.03 -25.76 -3.59
N SER A 269 53.55 -26.96 -3.87
CA SER A 269 54.97 -27.32 -3.62
C SER A 269 55.99 -26.44 -4.38
N ASN A 270 55.54 -25.70 -5.40
CA ASN A 270 56.33 -24.72 -6.16
C ASN A 270 56.14 -23.29 -5.65
N PHE A 271 55.48 -23.10 -4.50
CA PHE A 271 55.18 -21.82 -3.87
C PHE A 271 54.30 -20.87 -4.71
N GLN A 272 53.52 -21.42 -5.64
CA GLN A 272 52.51 -20.71 -6.41
C GLN A 272 51.13 -20.89 -5.77
N ILE A 273 50.31 -19.84 -5.81
CA ILE A 273 48.94 -19.88 -5.32
C ILE A 273 48.08 -20.66 -6.32
N GLU A 274 47.88 -21.95 -6.06
CA GLU A 274 46.93 -22.80 -6.82
C GLU A 274 45.49 -22.63 -6.32
N GLY A 275 45.30 -22.05 -5.13
CA GLY A 275 43.98 -21.87 -4.56
C GLY A 275 43.38 -23.17 -4.02
N ASN A 276 42.05 -23.28 -4.02
CA ASN A 276 41.32 -24.40 -3.42
C ASN A 276 41.50 -25.74 -4.17
N THR A 277 42.20 -25.73 -5.30
CA THR A 277 42.45 -26.95 -6.09
C THR A 277 43.67 -27.73 -5.64
N CYS A 278 44.51 -27.14 -4.80
CA CYS A 278 45.77 -27.72 -4.32
C CYS A 278 45.56 -29.10 -3.67
N GLU A 279 46.34 -30.10 -4.09
CA GLU A 279 46.30 -31.46 -3.53
C GLU A 279 46.81 -31.54 -2.07
N HIS A 280 47.53 -30.50 -1.62
CA HIS A 280 48.11 -30.44 -0.27
C HIS A 280 47.10 -30.12 0.84
N ILE A 281 45.87 -29.73 0.49
CA ILE A 281 44.84 -29.35 1.47
C ILE A 281 44.40 -30.58 2.27
N ARG A 282 44.81 -30.65 3.55
CA ARG A 282 44.40 -31.70 4.50
C ARG A 282 43.58 -31.07 5.62
N PRO A 283 42.26 -31.34 5.69
CA PRO A 283 41.39 -30.68 6.66
C PRO A 283 41.57 -31.23 8.08
N ASN A 284 41.57 -30.35 9.07
CA ASN A 284 41.70 -30.70 10.50
C ASN A 284 40.34 -30.57 11.22
N TYR A 285 39.42 -31.48 10.87
CA TYR A 285 38.09 -31.52 11.50
C TYR A 285 38.14 -31.95 12.98
N GLU A 286 39.19 -32.62 13.41
CA GLU A 286 39.35 -33.08 14.79
C GLU A 286 39.45 -31.88 15.74
N LEU A 287 40.40 -30.97 15.50
CA LEU A 287 40.54 -29.75 16.31
C LEU A 287 39.29 -28.87 16.22
N LEU A 288 38.72 -28.73 15.01
CA LEU A 288 37.51 -27.97 14.80
C LEU A 288 36.38 -28.47 15.69
N LEU A 289 36.07 -29.77 15.65
CA LEU A 289 34.98 -30.36 16.45
C LEU A 289 35.28 -30.35 17.95
N ASN A 290 36.53 -30.61 18.34
CA ASN A 290 36.95 -30.63 19.75
C ASN A 290 36.84 -29.24 20.40
N LYS A 291 37.14 -28.16 19.68
CA LYS A 291 37.02 -26.78 20.18
C LYS A 291 35.63 -26.18 19.96
N LEU A 292 34.92 -26.58 18.91
CA LEU A 292 33.56 -26.11 18.60
C LEU A 292 32.54 -26.54 19.65
N LYS A 293 32.54 -27.82 20.06
CA LYS A 293 31.56 -28.35 21.01
C LYS A 293 31.58 -27.59 22.34
N PRO A 294 32.71 -27.45 23.07
CA PRO A 294 32.74 -26.72 24.35
C PRO A 294 32.37 -25.23 24.19
N PHE A 295 32.77 -24.60 23.09
CA PHE A 295 32.47 -23.19 22.85
C PHE A 295 30.96 -22.95 22.66
N LEU A 296 30.28 -23.78 21.86
CA LEU A 296 28.84 -23.66 21.64
C LEU A 296 28.03 -23.87 22.94
N HIS A 297 28.54 -24.58 23.95
CA HIS A 297 27.83 -24.71 25.23
C HIS A 297 27.85 -23.43 26.08
N SER A 298 28.82 -22.54 25.85
CA SER A 298 29.04 -21.32 26.66
C SER A 298 28.83 -20.01 25.89
N ALA A 299 28.60 -20.06 24.58
CA ALA A 299 28.56 -18.89 23.71
C ALA A 299 27.19 -18.18 23.65
N ASP A 300 27.26 -16.85 23.74
CA ASP A 300 26.18 -15.92 23.34
C ASP A 300 26.13 -15.71 21.83
N SER A 301 25.03 -15.17 21.31
CA SER A 301 24.81 -15.02 19.85
C SER A 301 25.81 -14.10 19.14
N ASP A 302 26.41 -13.11 19.83
CA ASP A 302 27.52 -12.31 19.28
C ASP A 302 28.81 -13.13 19.11
N MET A 303 29.09 -13.99 20.09
CA MET A 303 30.25 -14.87 20.06
C MET A 303 30.08 -15.98 19.02
N THR A 304 28.85 -16.49 18.86
CA THR A 304 28.49 -17.45 17.81
C THR A 304 28.62 -16.84 16.41
N LEU A 305 28.19 -15.59 16.20
CA LEU A 305 28.37 -14.93 14.91
C LEU A 305 29.86 -14.83 14.56
N LYS A 306 30.69 -14.30 15.47
CA LYS A 306 32.15 -14.20 15.29
C LYS A 306 32.80 -15.54 14.98
N LEU A 307 32.36 -16.60 15.67
CA LEU A 307 32.80 -17.96 15.42
C LEU A 307 32.47 -18.42 13.99
N LEU A 308 31.24 -18.18 13.53
CA LEU A 308 30.83 -18.51 12.17
C LEU A 308 31.67 -17.74 11.13
N GLU A 309 32.03 -16.48 11.37
CA GLU A 309 32.90 -15.73 10.43
C GLU A 309 34.34 -16.27 10.36
N ILE A 310 34.81 -16.91 11.42
CA ILE A 310 36.12 -17.57 11.45
C ILE A 310 36.06 -18.90 10.70
N ILE A 311 35.00 -19.68 10.90
CA ILE A 311 34.87 -21.03 10.36
C ILE A 311 34.35 -21.04 8.91
N GLU A 312 33.61 -20.01 8.49
CA GLU A 312 32.99 -19.92 7.17
C GLU A 312 33.97 -20.17 6.01
N PRO A 313 35.13 -19.49 5.91
CA PRO A 313 36.08 -19.72 4.82
C PRO A 313 36.68 -21.13 4.85
N LEU A 314 36.81 -21.73 6.03
CA LEU A 314 37.30 -23.10 6.17
C LEU A 314 36.32 -24.09 5.55
N LEU A 315 35.03 -23.99 5.89
CA LEU A 315 34.03 -24.98 5.48
C LEU A 315 33.50 -24.76 4.06
N CYS A 316 33.25 -23.50 3.69
CA CYS A 316 32.59 -23.16 2.44
C CYS A 316 33.57 -22.91 1.28
N ASN A 317 34.87 -22.80 1.56
CA ASN A 317 35.88 -22.50 0.53
C ASN A 317 37.06 -23.50 0.56
N ILE A 318 37.84 -23.54 1.64
CA ILE A 318 39.13 -24.26 1.69
C ILE A 318 38.94 -25.78 1.79
N TRP A 319 38.10 -26.26 2.72
CA TRP A 319 37.89 -27.70 2.98
C TRP A 319 36.70 -28.31 2.25
N LEU A 320 36.12 -27.57 1.31
CA LEU A 320 34.91 -27.97 0.60
C LEU A 320 35.07 -29.35 -0.05
N LYS A 321 36.20 -29.62 -0.73
CA LYS A 321 36.45 -30.91 -1.41
C LYS A 321 36.35 -32.16 -0.51
N ASN A 322 36.68 -32.01 0.77
CA ASN A 322 36.68 -33.08 1.77
C ASN A 322 35.65 -32.78 2.88
N ALA A 323 34.49 -32.25 2.52
CA ALA A 323 33.53 -31.74 3.49
C ALA A 323 32.93 -32.83 4.40
N LYS A 324 32.91 -32.54 5.71
CA LYS A 324 32.32 -33.39 6.76
C LYS A 324 31.01 -32.80 7.28
N ILE A 325 29.94 -33.59 7.27
CA ILE A 325 28.60 -33.16 7.69
C ILE A 325 28.48 -32.99 9.22
N GLU A 326 29.35 -33.64 9.99
CA GLU A 326 29.33 -33.66 11.46
C GLU A 326 29.46 -32.25 12.08
N VAL A 327 30.15 -31.33 11.39
CA VAL A 327 30.30 -29.95 11.82
C VAL A 327 28.95 -29.22 11.78
N TYR A 328 28.26 -29.28 10.63
CA TYR A 328 26.94 -28.68 10.46
C TYR A 328 25.90 -29.30 11.41
N GLN A 329 25.99 -30.61 11.66
CA GLN A 329 25.15 -31.30 12.63
C GLN A 329 25.36 -30.79 14.07
N THR A 330 26.62 -30.54 14.45
CA THR A 330 26.96 -30.01 15.78
C THR A 330 26.43 -28.59 15.96
N ILE A 331 26.55 -27.74 14.93
CA ILE A 331 26.01 -26.37 14.95
C ILE A 331 24.48 -26.39 14.98
N TRP A 332 23.84 -27.30 14.24
CA TRP A 332 22.39 -27.49 14.28
C TRP A 332 21.88 -27.90 15.66
N ASP A 333 22.55 -28.82 16.35
CA ASP A 333 22.16 -29.23 17.71
C ASP A 333 22.17 -28.08 18.72
N TYR A 334 23.00 -27.05 18.47
CA TYR A 334 23.01 -25.83 19.26
C TYR A 334 21.80 -24.95 18.92
N PHE A 335 21.57 -24.67 17.64
CA PHE A 335 20.45 -23.81 17.22
C PHE A 335 19.08 -24.44 17.48
N SER A 336 18.92 -25.76 17.35
CA SER A 336 17.65 -26.45 17.59
C SER A 336 17.13 -26.29 19.02
N LYS A 337 18.03 -26.10 19.99
CA LYS A 337 17.68 -25.79 21.39
C LYS A 337 17.31 -24.32 21.61
N ARG A 338 17.81 -23.40 20.78
CA ARG A 338 17.67 -21.94 20.94
C ARG A 338 16.83 -21.26 19.85
N LEU A 339 15.99 -22.01 19.12
CA LEU A 339 15.20 -21.48 18.00
C LEU A 339 14.36 -20.24 18.35
N ASN A 340 13.93 -20.06 19.61
CA ASN A 340 13.14 -18.91 20.02
C ASN A 340 13.97 -17.64 20.31
N VAL A 341 15.30 -17.71 20.23
CA VAL A 341 16.21 -16.61 20.54
C VAL A 341 16.74 -16.03 19.23
N SER A 342 16.47 -14.76 18.96
CA SER A 342 17.09 -14.02 17.85
C SER A 342 17.51 -12.62 18.33
N LYS A 343 18.49 -12.04 17.63
CA LYS A 343 18.82 -10.61 17.73
C LYS A 343 17.84 -9.74 16.94
N LYS A 344 17.22 -10.28 15.89
CA LYS A 344 16.25 -9.57 15.05
C LYS A 344 14.84 -9.72 15.63
N ASN A 345 14.09 -8.61 15.65
CA ASN A 345 12.70 -8.65 16.04
C ASN A 345 11.80 -8.93 14.82
N TYR A 346 11.56 -10.21 14.53
CA TYR A 346 10.75 -10.62 13.39
C TYR A 346 9.26 -10.30 13.52
N SER A 347 8.73 -10.02 14.72
CA SER A 347 7.28 -9.82 14.95
C SER A 347 6.65 -8.69 14.12
N SER A 348 7.45 -7.74 13.66
CA SER A 348 7.01 -6.59 12.85
C SER A 348 7.30 -6.72 11.36
N HIS A 349 7.98 -7.78 10.91
CA HIS A 349 8.43 -7.88 9.53
C HIS A 349 7.25 -8.13 8.58
N SER A 350 7.25 -7.38 7.48
CA SER A 350 6.37 -7.58 6.33
C SER A 350 6.77 -8.84 5.54
N ALA A 351 5.88 -9.34 4.69
CA ALA A 351 6.19 -10.47 3.80
C ALA A 351 7.36 -10.15 2.85
N LEU A 352 7.54 -8.88 2.46
CA LEU A 352 8.64 -8.44 1.61
C LEU A 352 9.99 -8.48 2.34
N GLU A 353 10.04 -7.95 3.57
CA GLU A 353 11.28 -7.98 4.38
C GLU A 353 11.69 -9.42 4.72
N LEU A 354 10.73 -10.32 4.93
CA LEU A 354 11.02 -11.75 5.07
C LEU A 354 11.56 -12.38 3.78
N ASN A 355 11.02 -11.99 2.63
CA ASN A 355 11.54 -12.43 1.34
C ASN A 355 12.95 -11.88 1.06
N GLU A 356 13.23 -10.63 1.42
CA GLU A 356 14.59 -10.06 1.38
C GLU A 356 15.55 -10.83 2.30
N ALA A 357 15.11 -11.23 3.50
CA ALA A 357 15.90 -12.07 4.39
C ALA A 357 16.22 -13.43 3.73
N ILE A 358 15.24 -14.06 3.08
CA ILE A 358 15.44 -15.31 2.32
C ILE A 358 16.44 -15.10 1.17
N GLU A 359 16.32 -14.01 0.42
CA GLU A 359 17.25 -13.67 -0.66
C GLU A 359 18.68 -13.44 -0.15
N ASN A 360 18.80 -12.76 0.99
CA ASN A 360 20.08 -12.59 1.66
C ASN A 360 20.70 -13.93 2.07
N ILE A 361 19.91 -14.87 2.60
CA ILE A 361 20.39 -16.23 2.93
C ILE A 361 20.83 -16.99 1.66
N LEU A 362 20.10 -16.85 0.55
CA LEU A 362 20.38 -17.62 -0.66
C LEU A 362 21.57 -17.10 -1.46
N TRP A 363 21.78 -15.77 -1.48
CA TRP A 363 22.73 -15.12 -2.39
C TRP A 363 23.84 -14.32 -1.69
N SER A 364 23.58 -13.77 -0.51
CA SER A 364 24.50 -12.84 0.19
C SER A 364 24.69 -13.16 1.67
N TRP A 365 24.70 -14.45 2.02
CA TRP A 365 24.71 -14.93 3.40
C TRP A 365 25.99 -14.58 4.17
N THR A 366 27.09 -14.30 3.48
CA THR A 366 28.34 -13.84 4.08
C THR A 366 28.21 -12.47 4.76
N LYS A 367 27.26 -11.64 4.30
CA LYS A 367 26.96 -10.30 4.83
C LYS A 367 25.84 -10.30 5.89
N CYS A 368 25.27 -11.45 6.22
CA CYS A 368 24.20 -11.52 7.23
C CYS A 368 24.74 -11.20 8.62
N ASN A 369 24.02 -10.32 9.33
CA ASN A 369 24.33 -9.89 10.70
C ASN A 369 23.72 -10.82 11.77
N GLU A 370 22.92 -11.79 11.36
CA GLU A 370 22.32 -12.78 12.25
C GLU A 370 23.03 -14.13 12.12
N ASP A 371 23.29 -14.76 13.26
CA ASP A 371 24.03 -16.02 13.36
C ASP A 371 23.26 -17.20 12.76
N PHE A 372 21.94 -17.26 12.94
CA PHE A 372 21.10 -18.30 12.37
C PHE A 372 21.02 -18.22 10.83
N GLU A 373 20.70 -17.05 10.26
CA GLU A 373 20.73 -16.79 8.81
C GLU A 373 22.07 -17.19 8.16
N LYS A 374 23.20 -16.78 8.78
CA LYS A 374 24.55 -17.10 8.29
C LYS A 374 24.82 -18.60 8.31
N PHE A 375 24.40 -19.29 9.38
CA PHE A 375 24.47 -20.75 9.46
C PHE A 375 23.65 -21.44 8.35
N VAL A 376 22.41 -20.99 8.11
CA VAL A 376 21.56 -21.56 7.05
C VAL A 376 22.21 -21.38 5.68
N GLY A 377 22.77 -20.20 5.39
CA GLY A 377 23.51 -19.93 4.16
C GLY A 377 24.74 -20.85 3.98
N MET A 378 25.55 -21.02 5.04
CA MET A 378 26.70 -21.95 5.05
C MET A 378 26.26 -23.39 4.76
N MET A 379 25.15 -23.82 5.35
CA MET A 379 24.62 -25.17 5.17
C MET A 379 24.10 -25.38 3.73
N ILE A 380 23.43 -24.40 3.14
CA ILE A 380 22.95 -24.47 1.75
C ILE A 380 24.13 -24.53 0.78
N CYS A 381 25.17 -23.72 1.01
CA CYS A 381 26.40 -23.78 0.22
C CYS A 381 26.98 -25.21 0.22
N HIS A 382 27.06 -25.86 1.38
CA HIS A 382 27.54 -27.24 1.50
C HIS A 382 26.63 -28.26 0.81
N LEU A 383 25.32 -28.14 0.98
CA LEU A 383 24.37 -29.11 0.41
C LEU A 383 24.18 -28.98 -1.11
N LYS A 384 24.42 -27.80 -1.70
CA LYS A 384 24.48 -27.61 -3.16
C LYS A 384 25.62 -28.42 -3.78
N GLU A 385 26.78 -28.44 -3.12
CA GLU A 385 27.97 -29.17 -3.57
C GLU A 385 27.91 -30.66 -3.20
N TYR A 386 27.31 -31.02 -2.05
CA TYR A 386 27.17 -32.41 -1.58
C TYR A 386 25.71 -32.81 -1.28
N PRO A 387 24.87 -33.00 -2.32
CA PRO A 387 23.47 -33.39 -2.13
C PRO A 387 23.27 -34.72 -1.37
N ALA A 388 24.23 -35.65 -1.47
CA ALA A 388 24.17 -36.93 -0.75
C ALA A 388 24.16 -36.78 0.78
N HIS A 389 24.70 -35.67 1.31
CA HIS A 389 24.70 -35.39 2.75
C HIS A 389 23.34 -34.92 3.27
N TRP A 390 22.40 -34.56 2.39
CA TRP A 390 21.05 -34.16 2.75
C TRP A 390 20.33 -35.21 3.60
N GLY A 391 20.42 -36.49 3.25
CA GLY A 391 19.72 -37.55 3.99
C GLY A 391 20.11 -37.63 5.47
N LYS A 392 21.40 -37.43 5.79
CA LYS A 392 21.92 -37.41 7.16
C LYS A 392 21.47 -36.15 7.91
N MET A 393 21.48 -35.00 7.26
CA MET A 393 21.06 -33.74 7.87
C MET A 393 19.54 -33.73 8.11
N LYS A 394 18.76 -34.16 7.12
CA LYS A 394 17.30 -34.34 7.19
C LYS A 394 16.88 -35.17 8.39
N GLY A 395 17.48 -36.35 8.59
CA GLY A 395 17.16 -37.22 9.73
C GLY A 395 17.38 -36.54 11.08
N ARG A 396 18.41 -35.69 11.19
CA ARG A 396 18.73 -34.94 12.41
C ARG A 396 17.81 -33.73 12.62
N ILE A 397 17.49 -32.99 11.56
CA ILE A 397 16.54 -31.86 11.62
C ILE A 397 15.14 -32.36 12.01
N TYR A 398 14.64 -33.39 11.35
CA TYR A 398 13.27 -33.89 11.56
C TYR A 398 13.09 -34.57 12.92
N SER A 399 14.11 -35.27 13.44
CA SER A 399 14.03 -35.90 14.78
C SER A 399 13.99 -34.86 15.91
N GLN A 400 14.61 -33.69 15.72
CA GLN A 400 14.62 -32.61 16.71
C GLN A 400 13.41 -31.67 16.59
N LEU A 401 12.81 -31.56 15.40
CA LEU A 401 11.56 -30.83 15.14
C LEU A 401 10.32 -31.73 15.27
N GLY A 402 10.21 -32.44 16.39
CA GLY A 402 9.03 -33.25 16.70
C GLY A 402 7.78 -32.41 17.03
N PRO A 403 6.57 -33.01 17.01
CA PRO A 403 5.31 -32.29 17.19
C PRO A 403 5.19 -31.55 18.53
N ASN A 404 5.80 -32.07 19.59
CA ASN A 404 5.85 -31.38 20.89
C ASN A 404 6.70 -30.10 20.84
N LYS A 405 7.83 -30.15 20.12
CA LYS A 405 8.70 -28.98 19.95
C LYS A 405 8.01 -27.88 19.15
N LEU A 406 7.24 -28.25 18.12
CA LEU A 406 6.46 -27.32 17.31
C LEU A 406 5.45 -26.52 18.14
N LYS A 407 4.84 -27.14 19.16
CA LYS A 407 3.93 -26.45 20.08
C LYS A 407 4.65 -25.44 20.98
N GLU A 408 5.90 -25.71 21.37
CA GLU A 408 6.74 -24.85 22.21
C GLU A 408 7.39 -23.67 21.47
N LEU A 409 7.38 -23.64 20.13
CA LEU A 409 7.99 -22.56 19.36
C LEU A 409 7.24 -21.24 19.55
N GLY A 410 7.96 -20.17 19.84
CA GLY A 410 7.45 -18.80 19.78
C GLY A 410 7.40 -18.29 18.33
N GLU A 411 6.97 -17.04 18.16
CA GLU A 411 6.91 -16.37 16.85
C GLU A 411 8.27 -16.36 16.12
N THR A 412 9.35 -16.04 16.85
CA THR A 412 10.73 -16.07 16.35
C THR A 412 11.17 -17.48 15.94
N GLY A 413 10.82 -18.49 16.72
CA GLY A 413 11.11 -19.89 16.40
C GLY A 413 10.40 -20.38 15.16
N ILE A 414 9.16 -19.93 14.93
CA ILE A 414 8.43 -20.23 13.70
C ILE A 414 9.15 -19.61 12.50
N VAL A 415 9.59 -18.34 12.58
CA VAL A 415 10.35 -17.68 11.51
C VAL A 415 11.64 -18.43 11.20
N HIS A 416 12.46 -18.77 12.19
CA HIS A 416 13.70 -19.52 11.96
C HIS A 416 13.48 -20.87 11.28
N VAL A 417 12.49 -21.64 11.74
CA VAL A 417 12.18 -22.94 11.13
C VAL A 417 11.67 -22.77 9.69
N MET A 418 10.90 -21.71 9.44
CA MET A 418 10.40 -21.41 8.11
C MET A 418 11.51 -20.90 7.17
N LEU A 419 12.39 -20.01 7.61
CA LEU A 419 13.58 -19.59 6.87
C LEU A 419 14.45 -20.80 6.51
N LEU A 420 14.66 -21.71 7.46
CA LEU A 420 15.38 -22.97 7.22
C LEU A 420 14.70 -23.83 6.14
N PHE A 421 13.40 -24.12 6.26
CA PHE A 421 12.71 -24.97 5.29
C PHE A 421 12.59 -24.34 3.92
N ILE A 422 12.31 -23.04 3.84
CA ILE A 422 12.21 -22.29 2.58
C ILE A 422 13.57 -22.29 1.87
N ALA A 423 14.64 -21.98 2.61
CA ALA A 423 15.97 -21.91 2.02
C ALA A 423 16.49 -23.30 1.61
N LEU A 424 16.19 -24.36 2.37
CA LEU A 424 16.41 -25.76 1.99
C LEU A 424 15.55 -26.20 0.79
N GLY A 425 14.41 -25.54 0.55
CA GLY A 425 13.52 -25.79 -0.59
C GLY A 425 14.22 -25.67 -1.95
N THR A 426 15.31 -24.91 -2.02
CA THR A 426 16.17 -24.80 -3.21
C THR A 426 16.92 -26.09 -3.57
N ILE A 427 17.04 -27.05 -2.64
CA ILE A 427 17.76 -28.32 -2.84
C ILE A 427 16.78 -29.45 -3.18
N ASN A 428 15.64 -29.55 -2.46
CA ASN A 428 14.61 -30.57 -2.70
C ASN A 428 13.20 -30.01 -2.50
N TYR A 429 12.66 -29.45 -3.58
CA TYR A 429 11.41 -28.70 -3.57
C TYR A 429 10.19 -29.55 -3.19
N GLU A 430 9.97 -30.72 -3.80
CA GLU A 430 8.72 -31.48 -3.66
C GLU A 430 8.49 -32.01 -2.24
N GLU A 431 9.55 -32.50 -1.59
CA GLU A 431 9.46 -33.04 -0.24
C GLU A 431 9.25 -31.93 0.80
N LEU A 432 10.01 -30.84 0.65
CA LEU A 432 9.96 -29.72 1.59
C LEU A 432 8.67 -28.91 1.45
N LEU A 433 8.08 -28.84 0.26
CA LEU A 433 6.76 -28.26 0.06
C LEU A 433 5.69 -29.00 0.88
N LYS A 434 5.66 -30.34 0.81
CA LYS A 434 4.74 -31.14 1.64
C LYS A 434 5.00 -30.93 3.12
N LYS A 435 6.27 -30.79 3.52
CA LYS A 435 6.63 -30.59 4.92
C LYS A 435 6.23 -29.21 5.44
N ILE A 436 6.44 -28.15 4.66
CA ILE A 436 6.02 -26.78 4.96
C ILE A 436 4.50 -26.72 5.13
N VAL A 437 3.74 -27.31 4.20
CA VAL A 437 2.27 -27.39 4.30
C VAL A 437 1.86 -28.16 5.57
N SER A 438 2.47 -29.32 5.85
CA SER A 438 2.17 -30.09 7.07
C SER A 438 2.54 -29.35 8.37
N PHE A 439 3.63 -28.57 8.35
CA PHE A 439 4.08 -27.77 9.49
C PHE A 439 3.04 -26.72 9.81
N PHE A 440 2.62 -26.01 8.78
CA PHE A 440 1.58 -25.00 8.83
C PHE A 440 0.23 -25.55 9.30
N GLU A 441 -0.18 -26.74 8.85
CA GLU A 441 -1.37 -27.43 9.35
C GLU A 441 -1.25 -27.82 10.83
N SER A 442 -0.06 -28.18 11.29
CA SER A 442 0.19 -28.64 12.67
C SER A 442 0.24 -27.53 13.73
N LEU A 443 0.29 -26.25 13.31
CA LEU A 443 0.33 -25.12 14.24
C LEU A 443 -1.00 -24.94 15.01
N PRO A 444 -0.96 -24.50 16.29
CA PRO A 444 -2.16 -24.12 17.04
C PRO A 444 -2.89 -22.95 16.38
N THR A 445 -4.22 -22.90 16.51
CA THR A 445 -5.07 -21.82 15.95
C THR A 445 -4.66 -20.43 16.44
N GLU A 446 -4.30 -20.30 17.73
CA GLU A 446 -3.81 -19.04 18.33
C GLU A 446 -2.56 -18.50 17.64
N LYS A 447 -1.68 -19.39 17.15
CA LYS A 447 -0.45 -19.00 16.45
C LYS A 447 -0.68 -18.81 14.95
N LYS A 448 -1.65 -19.51 14.37
CA LYS A 448 -2.05 -19.39 12.95
C LYS A 448 -2.66 -18.04 12.63
N ASN A 449 -3.45 -17.47 13.54
CA ASN A 449 -4.12 -16.17 13.35
C ASN A 449 -3.22 -15.01 13.81
N THR A 450 -1.93 -15.08 13.49
CA THR A 450 -0.98 -13.98 13.72
C THR A 450 -0.55 -13.38 12.39
N LYS A 451 -0.37 -12.06 12.36
CA LYS A 451 0.11 -11.33 11.18
C LYS A 451 1.44 -11.91 10.66
N LEU A 452 2.34 -12.26 11.57
CA LEU A 452 3.64 -12.83 11.23
C LEU A 452 3.51 -14.13 10.45
N VAL A 453 2.65 -15.05 10.90
CA VAL A 453 2.47 -16.34 10.20
C VAL A 453 1.91 -16.12 8.80
N TRP A 454 0.90 -15.25 8.63
CA TRP A 454 0.37 -14.90 7.31
C TRP A 454 1.44 -14.29 6.38
N ASN A 455 2.31 -13.44 6.93
CA ASN A 455 3.44 -12.87 6.19
C ASN A 455 4.45 -13.94 5.77
N ILE A 456 4.72 -14.95 6.61
CA ILE A 456 5.60 -16.07 6.24
C ILE A 456 4.98 -16.94 5.13
N TYR A 457 3.68 -17.25 5.21
CA TYR A 457 2.98 -17.98 4.14
C TYR A 457 3.09 -17.23 2.81
N THR A 458 2.87 -15.92 2.84
CA THR A 458 2.96 -15.08 1.64
C THR A 458 4.40 -15.01 1.13
N ALA A 459 5.39 -14.84 2.00
CA ALA A 459 6.80 -14.82 1.61
C ALA A 459 7.23 -16.13 0.93
N PHE A 460 6.71 -17.28 1.40
CA PHE A 460 6.91 -18.55 0.73
C PHE A 460 6.28 -18.59 -0.66
N MET A 461 5.07 -18.05 -0.82
CA MET A 461 4.42 -17.95 -2.13
C MET A 461 5.14 -16.99 -3.09
N PHE A 462 5.72 -15.89 -2.61
CA PHE A 462 6.56 -15.00 -3.42
C PHE A 462 7.71 -15.77 -4.04
N LEU A 463 8.41 -16.58 -3.25
CA LEU A 463 9.51 -17.39 -3.75
C LEU A 463 9.03 -18.41 -4.79
N GLN A 464 7.88 -19.04 -4.58
CA GLN A 464 7.31 -20.00 -5.53
C GLN A 464 6.96 -19.35 -6.87
N VAL A 465 6.27 -18.20 -6.83
CA VAL A 465 5.88 -17.45 -8.03
C VAL A 465 7.11 -16.96 -8.79
N ARG A 466 8.12 -16.43 -8.09
CA ARG A 466 9.38 -15.98 -8.71
C ARG A 466 10.19 -17.11 -9.33
N GLN A 467 10.10 -18.32 -8.78
CA GLN A 467 10.72 -19.53 -9.34
C GLN A 467 9.87 -20.18 -10.46
N GLY A 468 8.67 -19.65 -10.74
CA GLY A 468 7.77 -20.18 -11.76
C GLY A 468 7.04 -21.45 -11.36
N HIS A 469 6.90 -21.74 -10.06
CA HIS A 469 6.17 -22.90 -9.56
C HIS A 469 4.67 -22.60 -9.36
N ASP A 470 3.83 -23.61 -9.61
CA ASP A 470 2.38 -23.52 -9.41
C ASP A 470 2.00 -23.45 -7.92
N LEU A 471 1.00 -22.60 -7.63
CA LEU A 471 0.47 -22.41 -6.27
C LEU A 471 -0.65 -23.41 -5.89
N GLU A 472 -1.04 -24.33 -6.76
CA GLU A 472 -2.19 -25.23 -6.56
C GLU A 472 -2.12 -26.01 -5.22
N LYS A 473 -0.92 -26.40 -4.79
CA LYS A 473 -0.72 -27.20 -3.56
C LYS A 473 -0.59 -26.34 -2.29
N THR A 474 -0.30 -25.05 -2.41
CA THR A 474 0.01 -24.16 -1.28
C THR A 474 -1.07 -23.12 -1.02
N ALA A 475 -1.74 -22.64 -2.07
CA ALA A 475 -2.85 -21.69 -1.98
C ALA A 475 -4.06 -22.17 -1.15
N PRO A 476 -4.51 -23.45 -1.22
CA PRO A 476 -5.72 -23.89 -0.51
C PRO A 476 -5.65 -23.74 1.01
N LEU A 477 -4.45 -23.91 1.60
CA LEU A 477 -4.29 -23.78 3.05
C LEU A 477 -4.47 -22.33 3.52
N LEU A 478 -3.89 -21.38 2.79
CA LEU A 478 -4.06 -19.95 3.08
C LEU A 478 -5.49 -19.51 2.78
N LEU A 479 -6.10 -20.00 1.69
CA LEU A 479 -7.49 -19.74 1.36
C LEU A 479 -8.45 -20.17 2.48
N LYS A 480 -8.23 -21.36 3.07
CA LYS A 480 -9.01 -21.83 4.22
C LYS A 480 -8.87 -20.90 5.42
N LEU A 481 -7.66 -20.42 5.72
CA LEU A 481 -7.43 -19.44 6.80
C LEU A 481 -8.12 -18.09 6.51
N ILE A 482 -8.13 -17.64 5.26
CA ILE A 482 -8.84 -16.42 4.84
C ILE A 482 -10.35 -16.58 4.98
N GLN A 483 -10.90 -17.73 4.58
CA GLN A 483 -12.32 -18.03 4.74
C GLN A 483 -12.73 -18.05 6.22
N GLU A 484 -11.93 -18.69 7.09
CA GLU A 484 -12.14 -18.70 8.54
C GLU A 484 -12.06 -17.28 9.13
N ALA A 485 -11.05 -16.48 8.74
CA ALA A 485 -10.90 -15.10 9.17
C ALA A 485 -12.03 -14.17 8.66
N SER A 486 -12.65 -14.48 7.52
CA SER A 486 -13.76 -13.68 6.97
C SER A 486 -15.05 -13.79 7.78
N MET A 487 -15.15 -14.78 8.68
CA MET A 487 -16.30 -15.00 9.56
C MET A 487 -16.24 -14.16 10.85
N ASP A 488 -15.05 -13.74 11.31
CA ASP A 488 -14.88 -12.95 12.53
C ASP A 488 -14.31 -11.55 12.20
N HIS A 489 -15.03 -10.50 12.60
CA HIS A 489 -14.60 -9.11 12.44
C HIS A 489 -13.27 -8.78 13.12
N LYS A 490 -12.85 -9.54 14.13
CA LYS A 490 -11.56 -9.35 14.82
C LYS A 490 -10.37 -9.65 13.91
N ASP A 491 -10.52 -10.59 12.99
CA ASP A 491 -9.45 -11.08 12.13
C ASP A 491 -9.37 -10.32 10.79
N PHE A 492 -10.21 -9.30 10.57
CA PHE A 492 -10.22 -8.48 9.36
C PHE A 492 -8.90 -7.74 9.10
N HIS A 493 -8.12 -7.47 10.16
CA HIS A 493 -6.79 -6.89 10.04
C HIS A 493 -5.80 -7.84 9.33
N LEU A 494 -5.98 -9.16 9.44
CA LEU A 494 -5.18 -10.17 8.74
C LEU A 494 -5.54 -10.19 7.25
N ILE A 495 -6.83 -10.08 6.92
CA ILE A 495 -7.31 -10.01 5.52
C ILE A 495 -6.75 -8.76 4.83
N LYS A 496 -6.73 -7.62 5.53
CA LYS A 496 -6.12 -6.39 5.00
C LYS A 496 -4.64 -6.58 4.64
N GLU A 497 -3.88 -7.20 5.53
CA GLU A 497 -2.46 -7.51 5.27
C GLU A 497 -2.32 -8.44 4.07
N PHE A 498 -3.18 -9.48 4.00
CA PHE A 498 -3.23 -10.39 2.86
C PHE A 498 -3.53 -9.66 1.55
N VAL A 499 -4.49 -8.74 1.50
CA VAL A 499 -4.81 -7.98 0.27
C VAL A 499 -3.60 -7.19 -0.22
N THR A 500 -2.88 -6.52 0.69
CA THR A 500 -1.63 -5.79 0.35
C THR A 500 -0.56 -6.73 -0.17
N ASN A 501 -0.42 -7.88 0.47
CA ASN A 501 0.52 -8.92 0.09
C ASN A 501 0.15 -9.60 -1.25
N PHE A 502 -1.15 -9.76 -1.54
CA PHE A 502 -1.64 -10.35 -2.78
C PHE A 502 -1.32 -9.46 -3.98
N GLU A 503 -1.42 -8.14 -3.84
CA GLU A 503 -0.94 -7.19 -4.86
C GLU A 503 0.53 -7.44 -5.20
N ASN A 504 1.36 -7.66 -4.17
CA ASN A 504 2.77 -8.00 -4.37
C ASN A 504 2.93 -9.35 -5.07
N ILE A 505 2.13 -10.38 -4.75
CA ILE A 505 2.20 -11.70 -5.43
C ILE A 505 1.99 -11.51 -6.93
N LEU A 506 1.04 -10.66 -7.31
CA LEU A 506 0.75 -10.33 -8.70
C LEU A 506 1.86 -9.48 -9.34
N ASN A 507 2.59 -8.67 -8.58
CA ASN A 507 3.74 -7.89 -9.08
C ASN A 507 4.97 -8.76 -9.37
N PHE A 508 5.20 -9.83 -8.59
CA PHE A 508 6.31 -10.77 -8.80
C PHE A 508 6.04 -11.84 -9.87
N SER A 509 4.80 -11.93 -10.35
CA SER A 509 4.38 -12.93 -11.34
C SER A 509 4.65 -12.46 -12.76
N ASP A 510 5.63 -13.07 -13.44
CA ASP A 510 5.86 -12.85 -14.87
C ASP A 510 4.78 -13.52 -15.74
N LYS A 511 4.19 -14.61 -15.24
CA LYS A 511 3.14 -15.38 -15.93
C LYS A 511 1.95 -15.59 -14.99
N MET A 512 0.81 -14.99 -15.30
CA MET A 512 -0.46 -15.09 -14.53
C MET A 512 -1.15 -16.47 -14.62
N GLN A 513 -0.38 -17.53 -14.88
CA GLN A 513 -0.85 -18.90 -15.13
C GLN A 513 -0.57 -19.85 -13.94
N LEU A 514 0.00 -19.35 -12.83
CA LEU A 514 0.48 -20.16 -11.70
C LEU A 514 -0.58 -20.47 -10.63
N HIS A 515 -1.85 -20.63 -11.02
CA HIS A 515 -2.99 -20.89 -10.11
C HIS A 515 -3.25 -19.79 -9.06
N GLN A 516 -2.85 -18.56 -9.35
CA GLN A 516 -3.07 -17.39 -8.49
C GLN A 516 -4.56 -17.02 -8.35
N TRP A 517 -5.39 -17.44 -9.30
CA TRP A 517 -6.84 -17.19 -9.30
C TRP A 517 -7.59 -17.91 -8.17
N ILE A 518 -6.99 -18.92 -7.53
CA ILE A 518 -7.56 -19.63 -6.37
C ILE A 518 -7.88 -18.67 -5.20
N PHE A 519 -7.16 -17.55 -5.09
CA PHE A 519 -7.40 -16.58 -4.02
C PHE A 519 -8.68 -15.74 -4.20
N LEU A 520 -9.30 -15.74 -5.39
CA LEU A 520 -10.58 -15.08 -5.63
C LEU A 520 -11.74 -16.04 -5.35
N ASP A 521 -12.26 -16.00 -4.14
CA ASP A 521 -13.30 -16.92 -3.66
C ASP A 521 -14.32 -16.20 -2.74
N SER A 522 -15.26 -16.96 -2.22
CA SER A 522 -16.37 -16.62 -1.32
C SER A 522 -16.03 -15.78 -0.09
N TRP A 523 -14.78 -15.74 0.38
CA TRP A 523 -14.41 -14.86 1.51
C TRP A 523 -14.69 -13.37 1.21
N LEU A 524 -14.61 -12.98 -0.07
CA LEU A 524 -14.90 -11.62 -0.53
C LEU A 524 -16.34 -11.20 -0.19
N SER A 525 -17.32 -12.13 -0.20
CA SER A 525 -18.73 -11.81 0.03
C SER A 525 -19.02 -11.45 1.48
N ASN A 526 -18.19 -11.94 2.40
CA ASN A 526 -18.33 -11.68 3.83
C ASN A 526 -17.53 -10.44 4.26
N TYR A 527 -16.36 -10.24 3.63
CA TYR A 527 -15.45 -9.15 3.94
C TYR A 527 -15.90 -7.79 3.38
N LEU A 528 -16.16 -7.69 2.08
CA LEU A 528 -16.40 -6.39 1.42
C LEU A 528 -17.62 -5.62 1.97
N PRO A 529 -18.77 -6.24 2.29
CA PRO A 529 -19.90 -5.52 2.88
C PRO A 529 -19.65 -5.01 4.30
N SER A 530 -18.71 -5.63 5.02
CA SER A 530 -18.50 -5.42 6.46
C SER A 530 -17.21 -4.66 6.81
N CYS A 531 -16.32 -4.48 5.84
CA CYS A 531 -15.02 -3.84 6.03
C CYS A 531 -15.11 -2.30 6.10
N TYR A 532 -14.05 -1.66 6.59
CA TYR A 532 -13.95 -0.20 6.57
C TYR A 532 -13.83 0.33 5.13
N TYR A 533 -14.36 1.53 4.88
CA TYR A 533 -14.38 2.13 3.54
C TYR A 533 -13.00 2.24 2.87
N ALA A 534 -11.94 2.53 3.65
CA ALA A 534 -10.57 2.59 3.13
C ALA A 534 -10.04 1.22 2.69
N ASP A 535 -10.33 0.16 3.46
CA ASP A 535 -9.92 -1.20 3.17
C ASP A 535 -10.71 -1.78 1.98
N MET A 536 -11.99 -1.38 1.86
CA MET A 536 -12.82 -1.67 0.69
C MET A 536 -12.21 -1.11 -0.59
N ASN A 537 -11.79 0.17 -0.59
CA ASN A 537 -11.15 0.79 -1.75
C ASN A 537 -9.84 0.09 -2.10
N SER A 538 -8.98 -0.18 -1.11
CA SER A 538 -7.73 -0.90 -1.34
C SER A 538 -7.97 -2.27 -1.97
N THR A 539 -8.94 -3.03 -1.49
CA THR A 539 -9.29 -4.34 -2.07
C THR A 539 -9.78 -4.21 -3.51
N LEU A 540 -10.62 -3.21 -3.80
CA LEU A 540 -11.12 -2.95 -5.15
C LEU A 540 -10.01 -2.47 -6.10
N ASP A 541 -9.04 -1.70 -5.63
CA ASP A 541 -7.88 -1.25 -6.41
C ASP A 541 -6.97 -2.44 -6.76
N VAL A 542 -6.74 -3.36 -5.81
CA VAL A 542 -6.01 -4.60 -6.08
C VAL A 542 -6.75 -5.44 -7.12
N LEU A 543 -8.08 -5.62 -7.00
CA LEU A 543 -8.87 -6.32 -8.02
C LEU A 543 -8.80 -5.65 -9.40
N SER A 544 -8.76 -4.31 -9.46
CA SER A 544 -8.59 -3.57 -10.72
C SER A 544 -7.23 -3.82 -11.34
N THR A 545 -6.18 -3.84 -10.52
CA THR A 545 -4.80 -4.13 -10.95
C THR A 545 -4.67 -5.58 -11.44
N THR A 546 -5.31 -6.53 -10.76
CA THR A 546 -5.39 -7.92 -11.21
C THR A 546 -6.03 -8.02 -12.58
N LEU A 547 -7.17 -7.35 -12.79
CA LEU A 547 -7.87 -7.37 -14.07
C LEU A 547 -7.03 -6.77 -15.20
N GLU A 548 -6.33 -5.67 -14.95
CA GLU A 548 -5.42 -5.03 -15.92
C GLU A 548 -4.27 -5.94 -16.37
N LYS A 549 -3.74 -6.78 -15.47
CA LYS A 549 -2.65 -7.71 -15.82
C LYS A 549 -3.12 -8.97 -16.52
N VAL A 550 -4.37 -9.36 -16.32
CA VAL A 550 -4.94 -10.64 -16.78
C VAL A 550 -5.75 -10.48 -18.07
N GLU A 551 -6.01 -9.26 -18.52
CA GLU A 551 -6.76 -8.92 -19.75
C GLU A 551 -6.17 -9.54 -21.04
N ASN A 552 -4.94 -10.07 -20.99
CA ASN A 552 -4.34 -10.82 -22.09
C ASN A 552 -5.12 -12.11 -22.39
N ALA A 553 -5.31 -12.41 -23.69
CA ALA A 553 -6.07 -13.56 -24.16
C ALA A 553 -5.58 -14.92 -23.61
N ASP A 554 -4.27 -15.05 -23.36
CA ASP A 554 -3.65 -16.29 -22.88
C ASP A 554 -3.83 -16.54 -21.37
N SER A 555 -4.17 -15.50 -20.59
CA SER A 555 -4.37 -15.59 -19.15
C SER A 555 -5.84 -15.53 -18.74
N TRP A 556 -6.68 -14.80 -19.49
CA TRP A 556 -8.06 -14.55 -19.11
C TRP A 556 -8.91 -15.83 -18.93
N SER A 557 -8.66 -16.87 -19.74
CA SER A 557 -9.40 -18.13 -19.70
C SER A 557 -9.42 -18.78 -18.30
N TYR A 558 -8.33 -18.67 -17.54
CA TYR A 558 -8.22 -19.24 -16.20
C TYR A 558 -8.88 -18.38 -15.11
N TRP A 559 -8.96 -17.07 -15.33
CA TRP A 559 -9.47 -16.11 -14.36
C TRP A 559 -10.95 -15.77 -14.59
N MET A 560 -11.52 -16.15 -15.74
CA MET A 560 -12.90 -15.86 -16.10
C MET A 560 -13.90 -16.40 -15.07
N ASP A 561 -13.77 -17.65 -14.64
CA ASP A 561 -14.72 -18.29 -13.71
C ASP A 561 -14.68 -17.62 -12.32
N PRO A 562 -13.52 -17.40 -11.67
CA PRO A 562 -13.47 -16.71 -10.38
C PRO A 562 -14.03 -15.28 -10.40
N PHE A 563 -13.77 -14.52 -11.46
CA PHE A 563 -14.33 -13.16 -11.60
C PHE A 563 -15.85 -13.19 -11.84
N LYS A 564 -16.36 -14.20 -12.56
CA LYS A 564 -17.80 -14.35 -12.84
C LYS A 564 -18.57 -14.84 -11.62
N ASP A 565 -18.04 -15.82 -10.89
CA ASP A 565 -18.75 -16.53 -9.84
C ASP A 565 -18.60 -15.86 -8.47
N HIS A 566 -17.45 -15.23 -8.20
CA HIS A 566 -17.18 -14.59 -6.91
C HIS A 566 -17.17 -13.07 -6.99
N VAL A 567 -16.45 -12.45 -7.93
CA VAL A 567 -16.29 -10.99 -7.95
C VAL A 567 -17.57 -10.28 -8.42
N LEU A 568 -18.17 -10.70 -9.54
CA LEU A 568 -19.33 -10.02 -10.13
C LEU A 568 -20.56 -9.96 -9.20
N PRO A 569 -20.99 -11.04 -8.52
CA PRO A 569 -22.11 -10.99 -7.58
C PRO A 569 -21.86 -10.01 -6.44
N ILE A 570 -20.62 -9.91 -5.97
CA ILE A 570 -20.25 -9.02 -4.87
C ILE A 570 -20.24 -7.56 -5.32
N LEU A 571 -19.78 -7.27 -6.54
CA LEU A 571 -19.91 -5.93 -7.12
C LEU A 571 -21.39 -5.50 -7.20
N LYS A 572 -22.30 -6.43 -7.52
CA LYS A 572 -23.76 -6.17 -7.52
C LYS A 572 -24.31 -5.93 -6.11
N GLN A 573 -23.88 -6.72 -5.13
CA GLN A 573 -24.28 -6.56 -3.73
C GLN A 573 -23.77 -5.23 -3.13
N THR A 574 -22.48 -4.93 -3.31
CA THR A 574 -21.82 -3.74 -2.76
C THR A 574 -22.26 -2.44 -3.43
N SER A 575 -22.59 -2.47 -4.73
CA SER A 575 -23.17 -1.30 -5.42
C SER A 575 -24.57 -0.91 -4.95
N SER A 576 -25.27 -1.82 -4.26
CA SER A 576 -26.57 -1.56 -3.64
C SER A 576 -26.46 -0.95 -2.24
N CYS A 577 -25.24 -0.83 -1.69
CA CYS A 577 -24.98 -0.21 -0.39
C CYS A 577 -24.95 1.33 -0.49
N TYR A 578 -25.33 2.00 0.60
CA TYR A 578 -25.47 3.46 0.67
C TYR A 578 -24.19 4.25 0.33
N ASN A 579 -23.01 3.75 0.74
CA ASN A 579 -21.70 4.39 0.53
C ASN A 579 -20.77 3.55 -0.38
N ALA A 580 -21.26 3.16 -1.54
CA ALA A 580 -20.50 2.33 -2.48
C ALA A 580 -19.41 3.15 -3.25
N PRO A 581 -18.15 2.67 -3.31
CA PRO A 581 -17.09 3.29 -4.10
C PRO A 581 -17.36 3.35 -5.60
N ALA A 582 -16.89 4.42 -6.26
CA ALA A 582 -17.03 4.58 -7.70
C ALA A 582 -16.18 3.60 -8.52
N ILE A 583 -15.10 3.05 -7.93
CA ILE A 583 -14.20 2.06 -8.54
C ILE A 583 -14.95 0.79 -8.99
N ILE A 584 -16.03 0.43 -8.27
CA ILE A 584 -16.93 -0.68 -8.64
C ILE A 584 -17.44 -0.53 -10.08
N GLY A 585 -17.76 0.71 -10.49
CA GLY A 585 -18.21 1.00 -11.84
C GLY A 585 -17.13 0.73 -12.89
N LYS A 586 -15.88 1.16 -12.61
CA LYS A 586 -14.73 0.92 -13.49
C LYS A 586 -14.49 -0.58 -13.69
N LEU A 587 -14.50 -1.35 -12.60
CA LEU A 587 -14.32 -2.82 -12.61
C LEU A 587 -15.43 -3.52 -13.39
N ALA A 588 -16.69 -3.19 -13.11
CA ALA A 588 -17.83 -3.76 -13.81
C ALA A 588 -17.80 -3.44 -15.32
N GLY A 589 -17.34 -2.24 -15.69
CA GLY A 589 -17.20 -1.82 -17.08
C GLY A 589 -16.15 -2.64 -17.84
N LYS A 590 -14.99 -2.87 -17.21
CA LYS A 590 -13.95 -3.75 -17.77
C LYS A 590 -14.44 -5.20 -17.90
N LEU A 591 -15.10 -5.74 -16.86
CA LEU A 591 -15.67 -7.10 -16.92
C LEU A 591 -16.73 -7.24 -18.01
N TYR A 592 -17.53 -6.20 -18.27
CA TYR A 592 -18.50 -6.19 -19.37
C TYR A 592 -17.84 -6.34 -20.74
N LEU A 593 -16.71 -5.66 -20.97
CA LEU A 593 -15.99 -5.73 -22.25
C LEU A 593 -15.38 -7.12 -22.50
N ILE A 594 -14.98 -7.81 -21.43
CA ILE A 594 -14.28 -9.08 -21.53
C ILE A 594 -15.27 -10.28 -21.51
N ILE A 595 -16.39 -10.19 -20.79
CA ILE A 595 -17.36 -11.29 -20.65
C ILE A 595 -18.52 -11.16 -21.66
N ALA A 596 -18.40 -11.82 -22.80
CA ALA A 596 -19.40 -11.77 -23.87
C ALA A 596 -20.78 -12.36 -23.48
N GLN A 597 -20.83 -13.41 -22.65
CA GLN A 597 -22.03 -14.22 -22.40
C GLN A 597 -23.05 -13.62 -21.41
N SER A 598 -22.64 -12.70 -20.52
CA SER A 598 -23.50 -12.05 -19.51
C SER A 598 -23.55 -10.52 -19.65
N SER A 599 -23.09 -10.02 -20.80
CA SER A 599 -22.97 -8.60 -21.13
C SER A 599 -24.29 -7.83 -20.94
N THR A 600 -25.43 -8.38 -21.36
CA THR A 600 -26.75 -7.72 -21.25
C THR A 600 -27.19 -7.50 -19.81
N ASP A 601 -27.00 -8.49 -18.94
CA ASP A 601 -27.47 -8.46 -17.56
C ASP A 601 -26.61 -7.54 -16.70
N ILE A 602 -25.29 -7.53 -16.95
CA ILE A 602 -24.35 -6.62 -16.29
C ILE A 602 -24.70 -5.18 -16.69
N PHE A 603 -24.91 -4.93 -17.98
CA PHE A 603 -25.25 -3.61 -18.48
C PHE A 603 -26.56 -3.08 -17.89
N GLN A 604 -27.62 -3.90 -17.90
CA GLN A 604 -28.92 -3.52 -17.34
C GLN A 604 -28.85 -3.29 -15.82
N PHE A 605 -28.07 -4.09 -15.09
CA PHE A 605 -27.91 -3.91 -13.66
C PHE A 605 -27.20 -2.59 -13.36
N PHE A 606 -25.99 -2.34 -13.88
CA PHE A 606 -25.18 -1.16 -13.56
C PHE A 606 -25.72 0.17 -14.10
N THR A 607 -26.61 0.12 -15.09
CA THR A 607 -27.40 1.28 -15.58
C THR A 607 -28.77 1.43 -14.91
N GLY A 608 -29.09 0.53 -13.98
CA GLY A 608 -30.38 0.44 -13.31
C GLY A 608 -30.73 1.63 -12.41
N GLU A 609 -32.03 1.72 -12.10
CA GLU A 609 -32.62 2.84 -11.35
C GLU A 609 -32.11 2.94 -9.90
N ASN A 610 -31.72 1.82 -9.28
CA ASN A 610 -31.36 1.75 -7.86
C ASN A 610 -29.88 1.99 -7.55
N ILE A 611 -29.02 2.13 -8.58
CA ILE A 611 -27.57 2.26 -8.38
C ILE A 611 -27.16 3.72 -8.25
N SER A 612 -26.11 3.95 -7.44
CA SER A 612 -25.49 5.25 -7.25
C SER A 612 -25.00 5.84 -8.58
N PRO A 613 -25.34 7.12 -8.90
CA PRO A 613 -24.92 7.77 -10.13
C PRO A 613 -23.41 7.79 -10.35
N LYS A 614 -22.62 7.82 -9.28
CA LYS A 614 -21.14 7.81 -9.35
C LYS A 614 -20.61 6.49 -9.95
N ILE A 615 -21.23 5.36 -9.60
CA ILE A 615 -20.87 4.03 -10.11
C ILE A 615 -21.28 3.90 -11.57
N SER A 616 -22.52 4.27 -11.90
CA SER A 616 -23.00 4.23 -13.29
C SER A 616 -22.17 5.16 -14.21
N SER A 617 -21.71 6.30 -13.69
CA SER A 617 -20.83 7.21 -14.45
C SER A 617 -19.48 6.57 -14.79
N GLN A 618 -18.81 5.95 -13.82
CA GLN A 618 -17.52 5.28 -14.06
C GLN A 618 -17.68 4.06 -14.97
N PHE A 619 -18.75 3.28 -14.78
CA PHE A 619 -19.11 2.16 -15.65
C PHE A 619 -19.28 2.60 -17.10
N LEU A 620 -20.13 3.61 -17.35
CA LEU A 620 -20.39 4.10 -18.69
C LEU A 620 -19.17 4.77 -19.32
N THR A 621 -18.31 5.43 -18.54
CA THR A 621 -17.07 6.03 -19.08
C THR A 621 -16.18 4.95 -19.68
N VAL A 622 -15.90 3.87 -18.92
CA VAL A 622 -15.05 2.76 -19.39
C VAL A 622 -15.67 2.01 -20.57
N VAL A 623 -16.98 1.74 -20.51
CA VAL A 623 -17.65 1.02 -21.60
C VAL A 623 -17.65 1.85 -22.88
N LEU A 624 -17.98 3.14 -22.80
CA LEU A 624 -18.12 4.01 -23.97
C LEU A 624 -16.79 4.54 -24.52
N ASP A 625 -15.69 4.45 -23.78
CA ASP A 625 -14.34 4.77 -24.30
C ASP A 625 -13.99 3.90 -25.52
N ASN A 626 -14.40 2.63 -25.51
CA ASN A 626 -14.15 1.67 -26.59
C ASN A 626 -15.21 1.71 -27.71
N TYR A 627 -16.25 2.55 -27.57
CA TYR A 627 -17.30 2.76 -28.55
C TYR A 627 -16.96 3.94 -29.49
N PRO A 628 -17.19 3.84 -30.81
CA PRO A 628 -17.78 2.72 -31.57
C PRO A 628 -16.75 1.70 -32.11
N SER A 629 -15.47 1.83 -31.72
CA SER A 629 -14.36 1.10 -32.34
C SER A 629 -14.36 -0.42 -32.15
N GLN A 630 -14.83 -0.92 -31.01
CA GLN A 630 -14.75 -2.36 -30.66
C GLN A 630 -16.11 -3.07 -30.63
N PHE A 631 -17.20 -2.34 -30.36
CA PHE A 631 -18.55 -2.91 -30.30
C PHE A 631 -19.62 -1.85 -30.62
N ILE A 632 -20.81 -2.32 -31.01
CA ILE A 632 -21.98 -1.48 -31.32
C ILE A 632 -23.06 -1.75 -30.27
N LEU A 633 -23.63 -0.68 -29.72
CA LEU A 633 -24.72 -0.76 -28.77
C LEU A 633 -26.05 -1.06 -29.47
N THR A 634 -26.90 -1.85 -28.82
CA THR A 634 -28.28 -2.03 -29.27
C THR A 634 -29.13 -0.80 -28.96
N ALA A 635 -30.20 -0.54 -29.74
CA ALA A 635 -31.09 0.60 -29.52
C ALA A 635 -31.70 0.65 -28.09
N GLN A 636 -31.83 -0.49 -27.41
CA GLN A 636 -32.27 -0.56 -26.02
C GLN A 636 -31.16 -0.12 -25.04
N GLN A 637 -29.91 -0.53 -25.29
CA GLN A 637 -28.76 -0.10 -24.48
C GLN A 637 -28.51 1.39 -24.67
N GLU A 638 -28.59 1.92 -25.89
CA GLU A 638 -28.46 3.37 -26.14
C GLU A 638 -29.52 4.18 -25.37
N ALA A 639 -30.77 3.70 -25.34
CA ALA A 639 -31.83 4.31 -24.55
C ALA A 639 -31.51 4.34 -23.04
N LEU A 640 -30.96 3.24 -22.50
CA LEU A 640 -30.52 3.17 -21.11
C LEU A 640 -29.34 4.11 -20.82
N VAL A 641 -28.35 4.21 -21.73
CA VAL A 641 -27.22 5.15 -21.58
C VAL A 641 -27.72 6.59 -21.45
N VAL A 642 -28.64 7.01 -22.33
CA VAL A 642 -29.20 8.36 -22.30
C VAL A 642 -29.97 8.60 -20.99
N GLN A 643 -30.78 7.63 -20.55
CA GLN A 643 -31.51 7.72 -19.27
C GLN A 643 -30.57 7.82 -18.06
N SER A 644 -29.54 6.97 -18.00
CA SER A 644 -28.54 7.01 -16.94
C SER A 644 -27.72 8.31 -16.97
N TRP A 645 -27.38 8.83 -18.15
CA TRP A 645 -26.64 10.08 -18.30
C TRP A 645 -27.42 11.30 -17.79
N VAL A 646 -28.72 11.38 -18.11
CA VAL A 646 -29.59 12.44 -17.57
C VAL A 646 -29.66 12.32 -16.04
N LYS A 647 -29.84 11.10 -15.49
CA LYS A 647 -29.80 10.86 -14.04
C LYS A 647 -28.47 11.33 -13.41
N ILE A 648 -27.32 11.02 -14.03
CA ILE A 648 -25.99 11.40 -13.54
C ILE A 648 -25.80 12.91 -13.55
N CYS A 649 -26.15 13.59 -14.65
CA CYS A 649 -25.97 15.03 -14.78
C CYS A 649 -26.96 15.85 -13.92
N LEU A 650 -28.09 15.26 -13.51
CA LEU A 650 -29.00 15.88 -12.53
C LEU A 650 -28.49 15.75 -11.10
N LEU A 651 -27.93 14.59 -10.73
CA LEU A 651 -27.54 14.27 -9.35
C LEU A 651 -26.10 14.65 -8.99
N THR A 652 -25.22 14.80 -9.99
CA THR A 652 -23.79 15.12 -9.78
C THR A 652 -23.55 16.59 -10.11
N SER A 653 -22.98 17.35 -9.16
CA SER A 653 -22.68 18.78 -9.34
C SER A 653 -21.34 19.05 -10.06
N GLY A 654 -20.55 18.01 -10.35
CA GLY A 654 -19.25 18.10 -11.02
C GLY A 654 -19.32 18.01 -12.55
N PRO A 655 -18.23 18.36 -13.27
CA PRO A 655 -18.19 18.32 -14.72
C PRO A 655 -18.14 16.87 -15.24
N CYS A 656 -19.24 16.41 -15.85
CA CYS A 656 -19.33 15.11 -16.53
C CYS A 656 -18.69 15.13 -17.94
N GLY A 657 -17.60 15.87 -18.13
CA GLY A 657 -17.06 16.23 -19.45
C GLY A 657 -16.67 15.02 -20.30
N ASP A 658 -15.94 14.07 -19.72
CA ASP A 658 -15.41 12.91 -20.48
C ASP A 658 -16.52 11.92 -20.86
N LEU A 659 -17.43 11.63 -19.93
CA LEU A 659 -18.63 10.83 -20.21
C LEU A 659 -19.50 11.48 -21.29
N THR A 660 -19.67 12.81 -21.24
CA THR A 660 -20.53 13.55 -22.19
C THR A 660 -19.94 13.53 -23.60
N LYS A 661 -18.61 13.67 -23.76
CA LYS A 661 -17.93 13.54 -25.07
C LYS A 661 -18.18 12.17 -25.71
N ASN A 662 -18.16 11.10 -24.92
CA ASN A 662 -18.39 9.75 -25.43
C ASN A 662 -19.87 9.49 -25.78
N ILE A 663 -20.80 10.06 -25.03
CA ILE A 663 -22.25 9.92 -25.27
C ILE A 663 -22.72 10.69 -26.51
N ILE A 664 -22.10 11.84 -26.79
CA ILE A 664 -22.37 12.63 -27.99
C ILE A 664 -22.08 11.84 -29.28
N LYS A 665 -21.22 10.81 -29.23
CA LYS A 665 -20.95 9.94 -30.38
C LYS A 665 -22.16 9.13 -30.83
N LEU A 666 -23.16 8.90 -29.96
CA LEU A 666 -24.37 8.13 -30.30
C LEU A 666 -25.17 8.79 -31.45
N ASP A 667 -25.80 7.95 -32.28
CA ASP A 667 -26.59 8.38 -33.45
C ASP A 667 -27.91 9.07 -33.05
N ILE A 668 -28.33 8.95 -31.79
CA ILE A 668 -29.56 9.55 -31.25
C ILE A 668 -29.45 11.10 -31.19
N PHE A 669 -28.24 11.65 -31.08
CA PHE A 669 -28.03 13.10 -30.97
C PHE A 669 -27.85 13.78 -32.34
N PRO A 670 -28.66 14.80 -32.70
CA PRO A 670 -28.46 15.59 -33.92
C PRO A 670 -27.12 16.34 -33.93
N GLN A 671 -26.47 16.48 -35.09
CA GLN A 671 -25.13 17.08 -35.22
C GLN A 671 -25.03 18.51 -34.66
N MET A 672 -26.09 19.31 -34.81
CA MET A 672 -26.17 20.67 -34.23
C MET A 672 -26.14 20.65 -32.70
N LEU A 673 -26.85 19.69 -32.08
CA LEU A 673 -26.85 19.48 -30.63
C LEU A 673 -25.49 18.99 -30.13
N LYS A 674 -24.79 18.14 -30.90
CA LYS A 674 -23.44 17.66 -30.57
C LYS A 674 -22.48 18.84 -30.34
N SER A 675 -22.43 19.76 -31.31
CA SER A 675 -21.58 20.96 -31.23
C SER A 675 -21.94 21.91 -30.08
N HIS A 676 -23.22 22.02 -29.75
CA HIS A 676 -23.69 22.92 -28.70
C HIS A 676 -23.38 22.39 -27.30
N ILE A 677 -23.55 21.08 -27.06
CA ILE A 677 -23.23 20.45 -25.78
C ILE A 677 -21.71 20.47 -25.51
N GLU A 678 -20.86 20.28 -26.55
CA GLU A 678 -19.40 20.33 -26.39
C GLU A 678 -18.88 21.68 -25.89
N THR A 679 -19.57 22.77 -26.24
CA THR A 679 -19.17 24.14 -25.85
C THR A 679 -19.74 24.61 -24.51
N SER A 680 -20.75 23.93 -23.97
CA SER A 680 -21.47 24.39 -22.77
C SER A 680 -20.85 23.85 -21.47
N PRO A 681 -20.79 24.67 -20.40
CA PRO A 681 -20.35 24.22 -19.08
C PRO A 681 -21.34 23.26 -18.40
N ASP A 682 -22.63 23.31 -18.75
CA ASP A 682 -23.64 22.36 -18.25
C ASP A 682 -24.36 21.66 -19.42
N PRO A 683 -24.20 20.33 -19.55
CA PRO A 683 -24.69 19.60 -20.70
C PRO A 683 -26.22 19.39 -20.67
N ILE A 684 -26.85 19.36 -19.49
CA ILE A 684 -28.32 19.25 -19.39
C ILE A 684 -28.96 20.58 -19.77
N HIS A 685 -28.39 21.70 -19.34
CA HIS A 685 -28.93 23.01 -19.68
C HIS A 685 -28.88 23.24 -21.20
N ALA A 686 -27.76 22.90 -21.84
CA ALA A 686 -27.61 22.96 -23.29
C ALA A 686 -28.60 22.03 -24.02
N LEU A 687 -28.86 20.83 -23.49
CA LEU A 687 -29.88 19.93 -24.04
C LEU A 687 -31.27 20.55 -23.97
N ILE A 688 -31.64 21.15 -22.84
CA ILE A 688 -32.96 21.77 -22.62
C ILE A 688 -33.13 23.01 -23.51
N GLU A 689 -32.10 23.85 -23.60
CA GLU A 689 -32.11 25.06 -24.44
C GLU A 689 -32.24 24.71 -25.93
N TYR A 690 -31.49 23.70 -26.41
CA TYR A 690 -31.61 23.24 -27.78
C TYR A 690 -33.01 22.70 -28.10
N LEU A 691 -33.57 21.85 -27.23
CA LEU A 691 -34.94 21.35 -27.39
C LEU A 691 -35.97 22.50 -27.47
N GLY A 692 -35.73 23.59 -26.74
CA GLY A 692 -36.57 24.79 -26.70
C GLY A 692 -36.34 25.84 -27.80
N SER A 693 -35.22 25.81 -28.52
CA SER A 693 -34.87 26.84 -29.51
C SER A 693 -35.79 26.86 -30.75
N ASP A 694 -36.30 25.69 -31.19
CA ASP A 694 -37.13 25.52 -32.39
C ASP A 694 -38.35 24.59 -32.17
N ILE A 695 -39.11 24.85 -31.10
CA ILE A 695 -40.24 24.00 -30.64
C ILE A 695 -41.22 23.64 -31.76
N LYS A 696 -41.53 24.57 -32.68
CA LYS A 696 -42.49 24.36 -33.79
C LYS A 696 -42.00 23.32 -34.79
N HIS A 697 -40.71 23.29 -35.11
CA HIS A 697 -40.12 22.28 -35.98
C HIS A 697 -39.89 20.96 -35.23
N HIS A 698 -39.48 21.05 -33.97
CA HIS A 698 -39.19 19.89 -33.13
C HIS A 698 -40.43 19.03 -32.80
N GLN A 699 -41.62 19.65 -32.67
CA GLN A 699 -42.88 18.92 -32.44
C GLN A 699 -43.22 17.93 -33.57
N HIS A 700 -42.85 18.24 -34.81
CA HIS A 700 -43.10 17.40 -35.97
C HIS A 700 -42.01 16.34 -36.22
N SER A 701 -40.90 16.39 -35.48
CA SER A 701 -39.78 15.47 -35.65
C SER A 701 -39.89 14.25 -34.71
N PRO A 702 -40.01 13.01 -35.24
CA PRO A 702 -40.13 11.81 -34.41
C PRO A 702 -38.85 11.50 -33.63
N SER A 703 -37.67 11.87 -34.13
CA SER A 703 -36.39 11.63 -33.45
C SER A 703 -36.23 12.51 -32.20
N ILE A 704 -36.65 13.77 -32.27
CA ILE A 704 -36.56 14.71 -31.15
C ILE A 704 -37.61 14.39 -30.08
N ASN A 705 -38.82 14.00 -30.50
CA ASN A 705 -39.83 13.49 -29.56
C ASN A 705 -39.34 12.23 -28.84
N LYS A 706 -38.68 11.30 -29.55
CA LYS A 706 -38.07 10.11 -28.93
C LYS A 706 -36.95 10.48 -27.96
N LEU A 707 -36.06 11.41 -28.30
CA LEU A 707 -35.00 11.90 -27.40
C LEU A 707 -35.58 12.58 -26.15
N CYS A 708 -36.65 13.35 -26.29
CA CYS A 708 -37.35 14.00 -25.19
C CYS A 708 -38.04 12.97 -24.26
N GLU A 709 -38.73 11.98 -24.83
CA GLU A 709 -39.33 10.88 -24.07
C GLU A 709 -38.26 10.03 -23.34
N LEU A 710 -37.13 9.75 -23.98
CA LEU A 710 -36.01 9.02 -23.36
C LEU A 710 -35.36 9.79 -22.21
N SER A 711 -35.23 11.12 -22.34
CA SER A 711 -34.56 11.95 -21.34
C SER A 711 -35.44 12.22 -20.12
N PHE A 712 -36.73 12.49 -20.32
CA PHE A 712 -37.63 12.96 -19.24
C PHE A 712 -38.73 11.96 -18.84
N GLY A 713 -39.05 10.96 -19.68
CA GLY A 713 -40.23 10.10 -19.51
C GLY A 713 -40.17 9.06 -18.38
N HIS A 714 -38.97 8.76 -17.89
CA HIS A 714 -38.69 7.77 -16.83
C HIS A 714 -38.13 8.36 -15.54
N LEU A 715 -38.03 9.69 -15.45
CA LEU A 715 -37.50 10.37 -14.27
C LEU A 715 -38.36 10.10 -13.03
N ASP A 716 -39.66 9.91 -13.20
CA ASP A 716 -40.64 9.68 -12.13
C ASP A 716 -40.30 8.46 -11.24
N LYS A 717 -39.74 7.41 -11.82
CA LYS A 717 -39.52 6.13 -11.11
C LYS A 717 -38.46 6.22 -10.02
N TRP A 718 -37.31 6.81 -10.33
CA TRP A 718 -36.18 6.91 -9.38
C TRP A 718 -36.22 8.21 -8.58
N LEU A 719 -36.76 9.30 -9.15
CA LEU A 719 -36.82 10.59 -8.47
C LEU A 719 -37.74 10.55 -7.24
N THR A 720 -38.84 9.79 -7.30
CA THR A 720 -39.75 9.60 -6.17
C THR A 720 -39.03 9.01 -4.96
N GLN A 721 -38.17 8.00 -5.18
CA GLN A 721 -37.39 7.36 -4.12
C GLN A 721 -36.31 8.30 -3.56
N TYR A 722 -35.62 9.04 -4.43
CA TYR A 722 -34.58 9.99 -4.01
C TYR A 722 -35.15 11.15 -3.19
N LEU A 723 -36.30 11.71 -3.60
CA LEU A 723 -36.93 12.84 -2.92
C LEU A 723 -37.53 12.48 -1.55
N GLN A 724 -37.79 11.19 -1.26
CA GLN A 724 -38.19 10.73 0.07
C GLN A 724 -37.04 10.82 1.09
N ARG A 725 -35.78 10.68 0.65
CA ARG A 725 -34.58 10.77 1.50
C ARG A 725 -33.44 11.49 0.77
N PRO A 726 -33.53 12.83 0.61
CA PRO A 726 -32.53 13.59 -0.11
C PRO A 726 -31.23 13.71 0.70
N GLU A 727 -30.10 13.39 0.07
CA GLU A 727 -28.78 13.44 0.71
C GLU A 727 -28.16 14.85 0.70
N ASN A 728 -28.46 15.64 -0.34
CA ASN A 728 -27.80 16.93 -0.57
C ASN A 728 -28.80 17.99 -1.04
N GLU A 729 -28.88 19.11 -0.32
CA GLU A 729 -29.74 20.25 -0.64
C GLU A 729 -29.42 20.87 -2.01
N THR A 730 -28.15 20.95 -2.39
CA THR A 730 -27.72 21.53 -3.68
C THR A 730 -28.13 20.68 -4.87
N ALA A 731 -28.09 19.35 -4.72
CA ALA A 731 -28.55 18.41 -5.74
C ALA A 731 -30.08 18.50 -5.91
N VAL A 732 -30.82 18.58 -4.81
CA VAL A 732 -32.27 18.80 -4.85
C VAL A 732 -32.60 20.12 -5.54
N LEU A 733 -31.93 21.22 -5.20
CA LEU A 733 -32.15 22.51 -5.85
C LEU A 733 -31.83 22.46 -7.35
N ARG A 734 -30.75 21.77 -7.76
CA ARG A 734 -30.37 21.57 -9.16
C ARG A 734 -31.44 20.79 -9.92
N ILE A 735 -31.97 19.71 -9.35
CA ILE A 735 -33.09 18.94 -9.94
C ILE A 735 -34.28 19.85 -10.19
N TYR A 736 -34.73 20.59 -9.17
CA TYR A 736 -35.86 21.52 -9.32
C TYR A 736 -35.58 22.61 -10.35
N THR A 737 -34.31 23.06 -10.46
CA THR A 737 -33.87 24.05 -11.44
C THR A 737 -33.97 23.53 -12.88
N CYS A 738 -33.35 22.37 -13.14
CA CYS A 738 -33.37 21.75 -14.46
C CYS A 738 -34.80 21.37 -14.90
N VAL A 739 -35.64 20.89 -13.97
CA VAL A 739 -37.00 20.49 -14.32
C VAL A 739 -37.89 21.71 -14.59
N TYR A 740 -37.75 22.84 -13.88
CA TYR A 740 -38.51 24.05 -14.26
C TYR A 740 -38.05 24.59 -15.62
N LEU A 741 -36.74 24.55 -15.91
CA LEU A 741 -36.21 24.97 -17.22
C LEU A 741 -36.79 24.08 -18.32
N ALA A 742 -36.86 22.77 -18.10
CA ALA A 742 -37.52 21.84 -19.01
C ALA A 742 -39.01 22.19 -19.20
N PHE A 743 -39.72 22.63 -18.17
CA PHE A 743 -41.12 23.04 -18.29
C PHE A 743 -41.27 24.36 -19.07
N SER A 744 -40.36 25.32 -18.86
CA SER A 744 -40.38 26.62 -19.51
C SER A 744 -40.05 26.54 -21.00
N HIS A 745 -39.04 25.74 -21.36
CA HIS A 745 -38.54 25.63 -22.73
C HIS A 745 -39.13 24.46 -23.52
N CYS A 746 -39.36 23.31 -22.89
CA CYS A 746 -39.81 22.08 -23.56
C CYS A 746 -41.27 21.72 -23.27
N GLY A 747 -42.04 22.60 -22.61
CA GLY A 747 -43.42 22.35 -22.19
C GLY A 747 -44.33 21.73 -23.26
N PRO A 748 -44.38 22.28 -24.50
CA PRO A 748 -45.19 21.74 -25.58
C PRO A 748 -44.72 20.38 -26.17
N LEU A 749 -43.51 19.92 -25.84
CA LEU A 749 -42.99 18.59 -26.20
C LEU A 749 -43.27 17.56 -25.09
N LEU A 750 -43.24 18.01 -23.84
CA LEU A 750 -43.46 17.18 -22.65
C LEU A 750 -44.95 16.88 -22.39
N TYR A 751 -45.85 17.71 -22.93
CA TYR A 751 -47.28 17.63 -22.67
C TYR A 751 -48.11 17.26 -23.91
N HIS A 752 -48.84 16.14 -23.81
CA HIS A 752 -49.76 15.69 -24.85
C HIS A 752 -51.15 15.51 -24.24
N ARG A 753 -52.12 16.32 -24.68
CA ARG A 753 -53.50 16.34 -24.16
C ARG A 753 -54.22 14.98 -24.25
N SER A 754 -53.85 14.14 -25.21
CA SER A 754 -54.46 12.82 -25.44
C SER A 754 -53.87 11.70 -24.59
N ARG A 755 -52.70 11.91 -23.96
CA ARG A 755 -52.01 10.90 -23.14
C ARG A 755 -52.03 11.31 -21.67
N ASN A 756 -52.80 10.59 -20.87
CA ASN A 756 -52.90 10.83 -19.43
C ASN A 756 -51.57 10.62 -18.68
N SER A 757 -50.61 9.88 -19.26
CA SER A 757 -49.31 9.53 -18.68
C SER A 757 -48.12 10.17 -19.42
N CYS A 758 -48.21 11.46 -19.76
CA CYS A 758 -47.10 12.18 -20.36
C CYS A 758 -45.99 12.52 -19.33
N PRO A 759 -44.74 12.78 -19.78
CA PRO A 759 -43.64 13.15 -18.89
C PRO A 759 -43.98 14.33 -17.96
N LEU A 760 -44.73 15.33 -18.47
CA LEU A 760 -45.15 16.47 -17.67
C LEU A 760 -46.09 16.05 -16.51
N THR A 761 -47.13 15.24 -16.79
CA THR A 761 -48.09 14.84 -15.74
C THR A 761 -47.42 14.00 -14.66
N LYS A 762 -46.50 13.12 -15.06
CA LYS A 762 -45.70 12.30 -14.13
C LYS A 762 -44.75 13.13 -13.26
N LEU A 763 -44.02 14.09 -13.85
CA LEU A 763 -43.10 14.96 -13.10
C LEU A 763 -43.85 15.86 -12.11
N ILE A 764 -45.02 16.37 -12.49
CA ILE A 764 -45.90 17.13 -11.59
C ILE A 764 -46.33 16.25 -10.41
N GLN A 765 -46.77 15.02 -10.67
CA GLN A 765 -47.18 14.07 -9.63
C GLN A 765 -46.00 13.57 -8.78
N CYS A 766 -44.78 13.55 -9.31
CA CYS A 766 -43.60 13.12 -8.57
C CYS A 766 -43.03 14.24 -7.67
N MET A 767 -42.84 15.44 -8.22
CA MET A 767 -42.10 16.53 -7.55
C MET A 767 -43.01 17.53 -6.85
N LEU A 768 -44.07 17.98 -7.52
CA LEU A 768 -44.87 19.12 -7.06
C LEU A 768 -46.10 18.67 -6.27
N LEU A 769 -46.80 17.62 -6.69
CA LEU A 769 -48.07 17.20 -6.10
C LEU A 769 -48.11 15.67 -5.93
N SER A 770 -47.24 15.14 -5.08
CA SER A 770 -47.24 13.71 -4.76
C SER A 770 -48.54 13.29 -4.06
N MET A 771 -48.95 12.03 -4.25
CA MET A 771 -50.18 11.51 -3.62
C MET A 771 -50.12 11.59 -2.09
N GLU A 772 -48.93 11.44 -1.51
CA GLU A 772 -48.69 11.61 -0.08
C GLU A 772 -48.89 13.05 0.38
N PHE A 773 -48.38 14.02 -0.39
CA PHE A 773 -48.58 15.45 -0.16
C PHE A 773 -50.05 15.86 -0.33
N LEU A 774 -50.72 15.35 -1.38
CA LEU A 774 -52.13 15.61 -1.66
C LEU A 774 -53.07 15.08 -0.57
N THR A 775 -52.73 13.91 0.00
CA THR A 775 -53.48 13.26 1.09
C THR A 775 -53.15 13.79 2.49
N ARG A 776 -52.23 14.78 2.61
CA ARG A 776 -51.82 15.44 3.86
C ARG A 776 -51.29 14.48 4.95
N LYS A 777 -50.79 13.31 4.57
CA LYS A 777 -50.35 12.28 5.52
C LYS A 777 -48.91 12.47 6.01
N THR A 778 -48.04 13.05 5.18
CA THR A 778 -46.61 13.24 5.48
C THR A 778 -46.16 14.64 5.08
N VAL A 779 -45.32 15.28 5.91
CA VAL A 779 -44.68 16.56 5.58
C VAL A 779 -43.44 16.27 4.72
N PRO A 780 -43.27 16.93 3.56
CA PRO A 780 -42.08 16.74 2.73
C PRO A 780 -40.79 17.13 3.47
N HIS A 781 -39.66 16.53 3.07
CA HIS A 781 -38.35 16.84 3.63
C HIS A 781 -37.99 18.34 3.51
N GLU A 782 -37.27 18.90 4.48
CA GLU A 782 -36.96 20.34 4.55
C GLU A 782 -36.21 20.84 3.31
N PHE A 783 -35.22 20.08 2.81
CA PHE A 783 -34.51 20.39 1.57
C PHE A 783 -35.43 20.53 0.34
N VAL A 784 -36.46 19.67 0.26
CA VAL A 784 -37.46 19.73 -0.82
C VAL A 784 -38.32 20.99 -0.67
N LEU A 785 -38.77 21.28 0.56
CA LEU A 785 -39.54 22.50 0.82
C LEU A 785 -38.74 23.78 0.52
N ASN A 786 -37.44 23.81 0.81
CA ASN A 786 -36.58 24.96 0.50
C ASN A 786 -36.37 25.11 -1.02
N ALA A 787 -36.11 24.01 -1.73
CA ALA A 787 -35.97 24.01 -3.19
C ALA A 787 -37.28 24.47 -3.86
N VAL A 788 -38.42 23.98 -3.40
CA VAL A 788 -39.75 24.42 -3.88
C VAL A 788 -39.95 25.90 -3.59
N LYS A 789 -39.68 26.41 -2.38
CA LYS A 789 -39.80 27.85 -2.07
C LYS A 789 -38.99 28.73 -3.05
N LYS A 790 -37.80 28.28 -3.47
CA LYS A 790 -36.95 29.02 -4.41
C LYS A 790 -37.39 28.91 -5.87
N THR A 791 -38.12 27.87 -6.26
CA THR A 791 -38.42 27.56 -7.68
C THR A 791 -39.91 27.56 -8.04
N TRP A 792 -40.80 27.60 -7.05
CA TRP A 792 -42.25 27.46 -7.23
C TRP A 792 -42.86 28.48 -8.19
N HIS A 793 -42.42 29.75 -8.12
CA HIS A 793 -42.94 30.81 -8.98
C HIS A 793 -42.59 30.57 -10.46
N TYR A 794 -41.42 30.00 -10.76
CA TYR A 794 -41.02 29.64 -12.12
C TYR A 794 -41.83 28.45 -12.66
N PHE A 795 -42.11 27.44 -11.83
CA PHE A 795 -43.00 26.34 -12.21
C PHE A 795 -44.41 26.83 -12.53
N TYR A 796 -44.94 27.73 -11.68
CA TYR A 796 -46.26 28.29 -11.88
C TYR A 796 -46.33 29.11 -13.19
N GLU A 797 -45.30 29.93 -13.45
CA GLU A 797 -45.19 30.69 -14.70
C GLU A 797 -45.17 29.79 -15.94
N ALA A 798 -44.37 28.72 -15.93
CA ALA A 798 -44.27 27.78 -17.05
C ALA A 798 -45.61 27.09 -17.35
N LEU A 799 -46.36 26.69 -16.30
CA LEU A 799 -47.68 26.09 -16.46
C LEU A 799 -48.72 27.08 -17.00
N VAL A 800 -48.64 28.37 -16.61
CA VAL A 800 -49.53 29.42 -17.15
C VAL A 800 -49.27 29.66 -18.64
N LYS A 801 -48.00 29.62 -19.08
CA LYS A 801 -47.65 29.77 -20.51
C LYS A 801 -48.19 28.63 -21.38
N MET A 802 -48.33 27.43 -20.83
CA MET A 802 -48.88 26.26 -21.53
C MET A 802 -50.42 26.18 -21.49
N ARG A 803 -51.07 27.01 -20.69
CA ARG A 803 -52.51 26.97 -20.49
C ARG A 803 -53.24 27.26 -21.80
N THR A 804 -54.15 26.35 -22.16
CA THR A 804 -55.22 26.62 -23.12
C THR A 804 -56.54 26.55 -22.36
N ASP A 805 -57.49 27.45 -22.64
CA ASP A 805 -58.73 27.64 -21.86
C ASP A 805 -59.63 26.39 -21.74
N SER A 806 -59.30 25.30 -22.42
CA SER A 806 -60.06 24.04 -22.44
C SER A 806 -59.40 22.88 -21.67
N ASP A 807 -58.28 23.11 -21.00
CA ASP A 807 -57.50 22.06 -20.33
C ASP A 807 -57.80 21.93 -18.83
N MET A 808 -58.66 20.97 -18.49
CA MET A 808 -59.07 20.68 -17.12
C MET A 808 -57.93 20.22 -16.18
N PHE A 809 -56.88 19.58 -16.70
CA PHE A 809 -55.80 19.05 -15.88
C PHE A 809 -54.91 20.19 -15.36
N LEU A 810 -54.43 21.05 -16.26
CA LEU A 810 -53.61 22.21 -15.90
C LEU A 810 -54.37 23.16 -14.96
N GLU A 811 -55.67 23.37 -15.21
CA GLU A 811 -56.54 24.17 -14.35
C GLU A 811 -56.63 23.65 -12.91
N ARG A 812 -56.69 22.32 -12.76
CA ARG A 812 -56.72 21.68 -11.45
C ARG A 812 -55.36 21.76 -10.77
N THR A 813 -54.26 21.50 -11.48
CA THR A 813 -52.90 21.58 -10.94
C THR A 813 -52.57 22.99 -10.46
N LEU A 814 -52.89 24.03 -11.23
CA LEU A 814 -52.67 25.43 -10.82
C LEU A 814 -53.46 25.80 -9.57
N LYS A 815 -54.68 25.25 -9.41
CA LYS A 815 -55.48 25.41 -8.19
C LYS A 815 -54.85 24.68 -7.00
N ASP A 816 -54.47 23.43 -7.18
CA ASP A 816 -53.91 22.57 -6.11
C ASP A 816 -52.53 23.07 -5.65
N MET A 817 -51.70 23.62 -6.55
CA MET A 817 -50.43 24.26 -6.20
C MET A 817 -50.60 25.43 -5.25
N ILE A 818 -51.69 26.20 -5.37
CA ILE A 818 -52.00 27.28 -4.44
C ILE A 818 -52.58 26.69 -3.15
N THR A 819 -53.62 25.86 -3.23
CA THR A 819 -54.34 25.43 -2.02
C THR A 819 -53.49 24.58 -1.07
N LYS A 820 -52.62 23.72 -1.59
CA LYS A 820 -51.83 22.76 -0.79
C LYS A 820 -50.53 23.35 -0.25
N TYR A 821 -49.82 24.18 -1.02
CA TYR A 821 -48.55 24.76 -0.56
C TYR A 821 -48.69 25.95 0.38
N MET A 822 -49.86 26.61 0.40
CA MET A 822 -50.14 27.73 1.30
C MET A 822 -49.96 27.41 2.79
N LEU A 823 -50.10 26.13 3.19
CA LEU A 823 -49.84 25.68 4.56
C LEU A 823 -48.37 25.91 4.97
N TYR A 824 -47.44 25.72 4.03
CA TYR A 824 -45.99 25.65 4.25
C TYR A 824 -45.24 26.96 3.96
N PHE A 825 -45.89 27.92 3.30
CA PHE A 825 -45.32 29.23 3.03
C PHE A 825 -45.46 30.18 4.23
N SER A 826 -44.41 30.97 4.47
CA SER A 826 -44.44 32.03 5.47
C SER A 826 -45.17 33.26 4.93
N THR A 827 -45.53 34.19 5.81
CA THR A 827 -46.26 35.41 5.41
C THR A 827 -45.35 36.48 4.79
N GLY A 828 -44.06 36.49 5.10
CA GLY A 828 -43.12 37.54 4.65
C GLY A 828 -42.26 37.17 3.43
N ASP A 829 -41.96 35.88 3.21
CA ASP A 829 -41.11 35.41 2.10
C ASP A 829 -41.84 34.32 1.31
N SER A 830 -43.01 34.69 0.78
CA SER A 830 -43.85 33.76 0.02
C SER A 830 -43.52 33.81 -1.47
N PRO A 831 -43.32 32.67 -2.15
CA PRO A 831 -43.10 32.62 -3.60
C PRO A 831 -44.24 33.24 -4.42
N ILE A 832 -45.44 33.31 -3.83
CA ILE A 832 -46.63 33.92 -4.44
C ILE A 832 -46.43 35.43 -4.65
N ILE A 833 -45.65 36.10 -3.80
CA ILE A 833 -45.35 37.54 -3.94
C ILE A 833 -44.60 37.76 -5.26
N LYS A 834 -43.57 36.94 -5.53
CA LYS A 834 -42.79 36.99 -6.78
C LYS A 834 -43.65 36.66 -8.02
N SER A 835 -44.60 35.74 -7.90
CA SER A 835 -45.55 35.45 -8.99
C SER A 835 -46.54 36.58 -9.27
N LEU A 836 -46.86 37.43 -8.28
CA LEU A 836 -47.75 38.58 -8.44
C LEU A 836 -47.05 39.78 -9.09
N GLU A 837 -45.71 39.85 -9.05
CA GLU A 837 -44.91 40.85 -9.75
C GLU A 837 -44.90 40.64 -11.28
N ASN A 838 -45.18 39.42 -11.76
CA ASN A 838 -45.25 39.10 -13.18
C ASN A 838 -46.66 39.35 -13.76
N GLU A 839 -46.77 40.29 -14.71
CA GLU A 839 -48.04 40.74 -15.31
C GLU A 839 -48.86 39.64 -15.98
N ALA A 840 -48.22 38.61 -16.55
CA ALA A 840 -48.91 37.51 -17.22
C ALA A 840 -49.48 36.46 -16.26
N VAL A 841 -48.86 36.31 -15.08
CA VAL A 841 -49.17 35.27 -14.10
C VAL A 841 -50.13 35.76 -13.03
N ALA A 842 -50.00 37.03 -12.63
CA ALA A 842 -50.80 37.67 -11.60
C ALA A 842 -52.33 37.50 -11.78
N PRO A 843 -52.92 37.63 -12.99
CA PRO A 843 -54.37 37.48 -13.16
C PRO A 843 -54.87 36.08 -12.80
N VAL A 844 -54.09 35.05 -13.14
CA VAL A 844 -54.44 33.65 -12.92
C VAL A 844 -54.32 33.30 -11.44
N VAL A 845 -53.24 33.73 -10.78
CA VAL A 845 -53.03 33.55 -9.34
C VAL A 845 -54.16 34.18 -8.55
N LEU A 846 -54.50 35.44 -8.82
CA LEU A 846 -55.55 36.18 -8.12
C LEU A 846 -56.94 35.57 -8.33
N GLU A 847 -57.23 35.09 -9.53
CA GLU A 847 -58.48 34.38 -9.82
C GLU A 847 -58.59 33.06 -9.05
N LYS A 848 -57.51 32.27 -9.00
CA LYS A 848 -57.49 30.99 -8.27
C LYS A 848 -57.56 31.20 -6.76
N ILE A 849 -56.85 32.19 -6.22
CA ILE A 849 -56.97 32.60 -4.82
C ILE A 849 -58.43 32.99 -4.52
N CYS A 850 -59.04 33.84 -5.34
CA CYS A 850 -60.42 34.26 -5.12
C CYS A 850 -61.40 33.08 -5.18
N SER A 851 -61.25 32.18 -6.15
CA SER A 851 -62.13 31.01 -6.32
C SER A 851 -61.99 29.96 -5.22
N SER A 852 -60.80 29.86 -4.60
CA SER A 852 -60.51 28.82 -3.61
C SER A 852 -60.71 29.30 -2.19
N TYR A 853 -60.42 30.58 -1.93
CA TYR A 853 -60.40 31.13 -0.58
C TYR A 853 -61.47 32.19 -0.28
N PHE A 854 -61.99 32.89 -1.28
CA PHE A 854 -62.88 34.03 -1.04
C PHE A 854 -64.32 33.81 -1.51
N LYS A 855 -64.57 32.96 -2.51
CA LYS A 855 -65.93 32.65 -2.99
C LYS A 855 -66.61 31.56 -2.17
N HIS A 856 -67.91 31.73 -1.90
CA HIS A 856 -68.74 30.75 -1.20
C HIS A 856 -69.31 29.68 -2.17
N PRO A 857 -69.43 28.37 -1.78
CA PRO A 857 -69.09 27.75 -0.50
C PRO A 857 -67.59 27.43 -0.35
N PHE A 858 -67.03 27.82 0.79
CA PHE A 858 -65.63 27.63 1.13
C PHE A 858 -65.37 26.19 1.62
N LYS A 859 -64.25 25.59 1.21
CA LYS A 859 -63.87 24.20 1.54
C LYS A 859 -62.55 24.05 2.32
N GLU A 860 -61.78 25.13 2.49
CA GLU A 860 -60.41 25.09 3.05
C GLU A 860 -60.37 25.51 4.54
N GLU A 861 -59.19 25.66 5.14
CA GLU A 861 -59.04 26.02 6.57
C GLU A 861 -58.93 27.54 6.81
N GLU A 862 -59.57 28.04 7.88
CA GLU A 862 -59.63 29.48 8.20
C GLU A 862 -58.25 30.14 8.39
N ALA A 863 -57.26 29.39 8.92
CA ALA A 863 -55.92 29.90 9.18
C ALA A 863 -55.15 30.25 7.89
N ASN A 864 -55.38 29.52 6.79
CA ASN A 864 -54.73 29.80 5.50
C ASN A 864 -55.33 31.02 4.82
N THR A 865 -56.64 31.25 5.01
CA THR A 865 -57.32 32.47 4.54
C THR A 865 -56.70 33.73 5.18
N LEU A 866 -56.42 33.68 6.49
CA LEU A 866 -55.74 34.77 7.18
C LEU A 866 -54.31 35.02 6.66
N LYS A 867 -53.54 33.95 6.39
CA LYS A 867 -52.20 34.07 5.79
C LYS A 867 -52.25 34.76 4.42
N ILE A 868 -53.19 34.37 3.56
CA ILE A 868 -53.35 34.97 2.22
C ILE A 868 -53.76 36.43 2.32
N MET A 869 -54.70 36.75 3.21
CA MET A 869 -55.12 38.15 3.43
C MET A 869 -53.96 39.01 3.91
N LYS A 870 -53.07 38.47 4.75
CA LYS A 870 -51.86 39.16 5.18
C LYS A 870 -50.86 39.34 4.04
N ILE A 871 -50.60 38.29 3.24
CA ILE A 871 -49.71 38.36 2.06
C ILE A 871 -50.22 39.42 1.06
N LEU A 872 -51.52 39.41 0.73
CA LEU A 872 -52.11 40.42 -0.13
C LEU A 872 -52.01 41.81 0.49
N GLY A 873 -52.23 41.95 1.79
CA GLY A 873 -52.09 43.21 2.50
C GLY A 873 -50.67 43.76 2.46
N ASP A 874 -49.66 42.90 2.60
CA ASP A 874 -48.26 43.29 2.53
C ASP A 874 -47.86 43.66 1.08
N VAL A 875 -48.34 42.95 0.07
CA VAL A 875 -48.17 43.31 -1.35
C VAL A 875 -48.83 44.65 -1.67
N ILE A 876 -50.06 44.89 -1.22
CA ILE A 876 -50.76 46.16 -1.48
C ILE A 876 -50.06 47.34 -0.81
N ARG A 877 -49.44 47.13 0.36
CA ARG A 877 -48.64 48.17 1.05
C ARG A 877 -47.32 48.48 0.35
N SER A 878 -46.69 47.51 -0.30
CA SER A 878 -45.39 47.66 -0.96
C SER A 878 -45.49 48.01 -2.46
N THR A 879 -46.65 47.81 -3.09
CA THR A 879 -46.83 47.98 -4.54
C THR A 879 -46.84 49.46 -4.96
N THR A 880 -46.03 49.80 -5.96
CA THR A 880 -46.06 51.09 -6.68
C THR A 880 -46.75 51.03 -8.05
N SER A 881 -47.16 49.83 -8.49
CA SER A 881 -47.78 49.56 -9.79
C SER A 881 -49.31 49.74 -9.78
N ILE A 882 -49.79 50.72 -10.56
CA ILE A 882 -51.23 50.98 -10.76
C ILE A 882 -51.95 49.79 -11.46
N PRO A 883 -51.40 49.18 -12.54
CA PRO A 883 -52.01 48.01 -13.18
C PRO A 883 -52.22 46.81 -12.25
N LEU A 884 -51.24 46.52 -11.40
CA LEU A 884 -51.31 45.41 -10.45
C LEU A 884 -52.40 45.64 -9.39
N LEU A 885 -52.48 46.84 -8.83
CA LEU A 885 -53.52 47.17 -7.86
C LEU A 885 -54.92 47.14 -8.49
N LYS A 886 -55.06 47.61 -9.74
CA LYS A 886 -56.32 47.51 -10.51
C LYS A 886 -56.74 46.06 -10.74
N LEU A 887 -55.79 45.18 -11.05
CA LEU A 887 -56.02 43.75 -11.22
C LEU A 887 -56.44 43.07 -9.91
N ILE A 888 -55.77 43.39 -8.80
CA ILE A 888 -56.12 42.90 -7.45
C ILE A 888 -57.56 43.30 -7.11
N VAL A 889 -57.93 44.56 -7.35
CA VAL A 889 -59.29 45.05 -7.09
C VAL A 889 -60.32 44.27 -7.91
N ASN A 890 -60.12 44.15 -9.22
CA ASN A 890 -61.05 43.47 -10.11
C ASN A 890 -61.24 41.98 -9.78
N LYS A 891 -60.18 41.28 -9.35
CA LYS A 891 -60.21 39.82 -9.17
C LYS A 891 -60.46 39.38 -7.74
N THR A 892 -60.16 40.18 -6.71
CA THR A 892 -60.21 39.73 -5.31
C THR A 892 -61.26 40.43 -4.44
N VAL A 893 -61.56 41.72 -4.68
CA VAL A 893 -62.44 42.52 -3.81
C VAL A 893 -63.86 41.97 -3.75
N TYR A 894 -64.37 41.48 -4.89
CA TYR A 894 -65.67 40.81 -4.95
C TYR A 894 -65.73 39.63 -3.96
N GLY A 895 -64.69 38.80 -3.93
CA GLY A 895 -64.59 37.68 -2.99
C GLY A 895 -64.39 38.14 -1.55
N LEU A 896 -63.61 39.19 -1.30
CA LEU A 896 -63.43 39.75 0.05
C LEU A 896 -64.75 40.23 0.66
N PHE A 897 -65.63 40.81 -0.16
CA PHE A 897 -66.99 41.16 0.26
C PHE A 897 -67.83 39.92 0.63
N GLU A 898 -67.73 38.83 -0.13
CA GLU A 898 -68.38 37.55 0.24
C GLU A 898 -67.83 37.01 1.58
N VAL A 899 -66.53 37.12 1.86
CA VAL A 899 -65.95 36.71 3.15
C VAL A 899 -66.51 37.55 4.31
N VAL A 900 -66.68 38.86 4.15
CA VAL A 900 -67.27 39.71 5.20
C VAL A 900 -68.73 39.33 5.48
N ILE A 901 -69.49 38.99 4.44
CA ILE A 901 -70.92 38.69 4.57
C ILE A 901 -71.16 37.31 5.20
N PHE A 902 -70.37 36.31 4.84
CA PHE A 902 -70.67 34.91 5.19
C PHE A 902 -69.71 34.27 6.22
N HIS A 903 -68.62 34.93 6.65
CA HIS A 903 -67.56 34.27 7.43
C HIS A 903 -67.23 34.91 8.79
N SER A 904 -66.70 34.09 9.71
CA SER A 904 -66.12 34.46 11.01
C SER A 904 -64.93 35.45 10.92
N GLN A 905 -64.14 35.42 9.84
CA GLN A 905 -62.91 36.22 9.66
C GLN A 905 -63.18 37.61 9.06
N ARG A 906 -64.39 38.15 9.27
CA ARG A 906 -64.82 39.45 8.74
C ARG A 906 -63.87 40.61 9.08
N ASN A 907 -63.25 40.59 10.26
CA ASN A 907 -62.37 41.68 10.71
C ASN A 907 -61.06 41.75 9.89
N ALA A 908 -60.52 40.61 9.46
CA ALA A 908 -59.32 40.56 8.62
C ALA A 908 -59.60 40.98 7.17
N ALA A 909 -60.77 40.63 6.65
CA ALA A 909 -61.21 41.11 5.34
C ALA A 909 -61.46 42.63 5.36
N ILE A 910 -62.11 43.14 6.41
CA ILE A 910 -62.34 44.58 6.62
C ILE A 910 -61.02 45.35 6.73
N SER A 911 -60.01 44.81 7.43
CA SER A 911 -58.70 45.46 7.53
C SER A 911 -57.95 45.49 6.19
N LEU A 912 -58.06 44.43 5.38
CA LEU A 912 -57.51 44.39 4.03
C LEU A 912 -58.20 45.40 3.09
N ILE A 913 -59.53 45.48 3.16
CA ILE A 913 -60.30 46.49 2.40
C ILE A 913 -59.86 47.90 2.82
N LYS A 914 -59.68 48.16 4.12
CA LYS A 914 -59.16 49.43 4.62
C LYS A 914 -57.76 49.74 4.05
N ILE A 915 -56.88 48.74 3.94
CA ILE A 915 -55.54 48.91 3.34
C ILE A 915 -55.64 49.29 1.86
N ILE A 916 -56.56 48.66 1.11
CA ILE A 916 -56.81 48.99 -0.31
C ILE A 916 -57.30 50.44 -0.45
N THR A 917 -58.29 50.84 0.36
CA THR A 917 -58.90 52.18 0.27
C THR A 917 -58.01 53.29 0.84
N SER A 918 -57.06 52.94 1.71
CA SER A 918 -56.07 53.88 2.28
C SER A 918 -54.79 53.98 1.45
N SER A 919 -54.67 53.23 0.34
CA SER A 919 -53.51 53.27 -0.55
C SER A 919 -53.48 54.59 -1.33
N PRO A 920 -52.30 55.21 -1.54
CA PRO A 920 -52.17 56.45 -2.32
C PRO A 920 -52.61 56.29 -3.78
N LEU A 921 -52.65 55.05 -4.29
CA LEU A 921 -53.05 54.73 -5.66
C LEU A 921 -54.58 54.51 -5.82
N TYR A 922 -55.34 54.54 -4.72
CA TYR A 922 -56.80 54.30 -4.72
C TYR A 922 -57.62 55.24 -5.63
N PRO A 923 -57.35 56.56 -5.73
CA PRO A 923 -58.14 57.46 -6.56
C PRO A 923 -58.20 57.06 -8.05
N GLN A 924 -57.19 56.36 -8.54
CA GLN A 924 -57.09 55.93 -9.95
C GLN A 924 -57.81 54.59 -10.22
N ILE A 925 -58.25 53.89 -9.19
CA ILE A 925 -58.89 52.56 -9.25
C ILE A 925 -60.34 52.62 -8.72
N LYS A 926 -60.79 53.84 -8.42
CA LYS A 926 -62.11 54.15 -7.89
C LYS A 926 -63.23 53.54 -8.74
N GLY A 927 -63.14 53.68 -10.07
CA GLY A 927 -64.16 53.19 -11.00
C GLY A 927 -64.34 51.68 -10.96
N GLU A 928 -63.23 50.93 -10.91
CA GLU A 928 -63.24 49.47 -10.80
C GLU A 928 -63.80 49.02 -9.45
N PHE A 929 -63.41 49.68 -8.35
CA PHE A 929 -63.92 49.37 -7.02
C PHE A 929 -65.44 49.60 -6.94
N SER A 930 -65.94 50.73 -7.46
CA SER A 930 -67.39 51.01 -7.53
C SER A 930 -68.13 49.98 -8.38
N SER A 931 -67.56 49.53 -9.51
CA SER A 931 -68.17 48.50 -10.36
C SER A 931 -68.31 47.15 -9.64
N VAL A 932 -67.32 46.77 -8.83
CA VAL A 932 -67.36 45.54 -8.02
C VAL A 932 -68.38 45.66 -6.88
N MET A 933 -68.48 46.84 -6.24
CA MET A 933 -69.52 47.10 -5.24
C MET A 933 -70.93 47.00 -5.82
N LEU A 934 -71.15 47.50 -7.03
CA LEU A 934 -72.42 47.36 -7.75
C LEU A 934 -72.74 45.89 -8.02
N ALA A 935 -71.78 45.11 -8.51
CA ALA A 935 -71.97 43.68 -8.78
C ALA A 935 -72.32 42.86 -7.53
N VAL A 936 -71.70 43.17 -6.37
CA VAL A 936 -72.05 42.53 -5.08
C VAL A 936 -73.45 42.94 -4.63
N THR A 937 -73.78 44.22 -4.77
CA THR A 937 -75.11 44.76 -4.45
C THR A 937 -76.20 44.10 -5.28
N GLU A 938 -75.95 43.90 -6.58
CA GLU A 938 -76.91 43.23 -7.47
C GLU A 938 -77.06 41.74 -7.15
N LYS A 939 -75.98 41.01 -6.86
CA LYS A 939 -76.07 39.55 -6.62
C LYS A 939 -76.62 39.20 -5.25
N HIS A 940 -76.09 39.80 -4.17
CA HIS A 940 -76.44 39.42 -2.79
C HIS A 940 -77.71 40.07 -2.30
N ASN A 941 -78.08 41.22 -2.83
CA ASN A 941 -79.40 41.78 -2.56
C ASN A 941 -80.46 40.99 -3.35
N ASN A 942 -80.16 40.44 -4.54
CA ASN A 942 -81.09 39.53 -5.24
C ASN A 942 -81.23 38.14 -4.59
N MET A 943 -80.41 37.76 -3.60
CA MET A 943 -80.56 36.50 -2.85
C MET A 943 -80.99 36.75 -1.40
N ALA A 944 -82.09 36.13 -0.99
CA ALA A 944 -82.73 36.33 0.31
C ALA A 944 -81.90 35.96 1.56
N PHE A 945 -80.66 35.47 1.41
CA PHE A 945 -79.82 34.92 2.47
C PHE A 945 -78.83 35.97 3.03
N ASN A 946 -78.94 36.26 4.33
CA ASN A 946 -78.01 37.05 5.15
C ASN A 946 -77.89 38.58 4.88
N THR A 947 -79.03 39.24 4.63
CA THR A 947 -79.13 40.69 4.40
C THR A 947 -78.54 41.57 5.50
N VAL A 948 -78.53 41.11 6.77
CA VAL A 948 -77.98 41.87 7.90
C VAL A 948 -76.47 42.09 7.78
N ASN A 949 -75.71 41.06 7.40
CA ASN A 949 -74.26 41.16 7.27
C ASN A 949 -73.84 42.00 6.05
N TYR A 950 -74.66 42.01 4.99
CA TYR A 950 -74.47 42.90 3.84
C TYR A 950 -74.60 44.38 4.24
N PHE A 951 -75.66 44.76 4.96
CA PHE A 951 -75.80 46.14 5.44
C PHE A 951 -74.71 46.53 6.42
N GLN A 952 -74.24 45.60 7.27
CA GLN A 952 -73.07 45.83 8.13
C GLN A 952 -71.79 46.11 7.33
N LEU A 953 -71.53 45.36 6.24
CA LEU A 953 -70.42 45.64 5.32
C LEU A 953 -70.55 47.05 4.71
N MET A 954 -71.73 47.42 4.20
CA MET A 954 -71.96 48.72 3.60
C MET A 954 -71.79 49.88 4.60
N ILE A 955 -72.21 49.70 5.86
CA ILE A 955 -72.00 50.68 6.94
C ILE A 955 -70.50 50.83 7.26
N VAL A 956 -69.73 49.74 7.22
CA VAL A 956 -68.27 49.79 7.41
C VAL A 956 -67.57 50.45 6.21
N LEU A 957 -68.00 50.16 4.99
CA LEU A 957 -67.49 50.82 3.78
C LEU A 957 -67.80 52.32 3.77
N ALA A 958 -68.97 52.74 4.28
CA ALA A 958 -69.31 54.15 4.42
C ALA A 958 -68.32 54.92 5.30
N LYS A 959 -67.65 54.24 6.25
CA LYS A 959 -66.59 54.83 7.09
C LYS A 959 -65.25 54.98 6.39
N PHE A 960 -64.96 54.15 5.38
CA PHE A 960 -63.68 54.19 4.67
C PHE A 960 -63.77 54.98 3.37
N VAL A 961 -64.90 54.90 2.67
CA VAL A 961 -65.13 55.55 1.37
C VAL A 961 -66.57 56.08 1.31
N PRO A 962 -66.89 57.17 2.03
CA PRO A 962 -68.26 57.69 2.17
C PRO A 962 -68.87 58.14 0.84
N ASN A 963 -68.06 58.74 -0.05
CA ASN A 963 -68.52 59.26 -1.34
C ASN A 963 -68.99 58.13 -2.28
N ASP A 964 -68.32 56.97 -2.27
CA ASP A 964 -68.60 55.90 -3.23
C ASP A 964 -69.80 55.07 -2.79
N VAL A 965 -70.01 54.95 -1.47
CA VAL A 965 -71.23 54.37 -0.90
C VAL A 965 -72.44 55.27 -1.16
N LYS A 966 -72.27 56.60 -1.09
CA LYS A 966 -73.34 57.57 -1.40
C LYS A 966 -73.86 57.43 -2.83
N ASP A 967 -72.96 57.29 -3.80
CA ASP A 967 -73.31 57.08 -5.20
C ASP A 967 -74.09 55.77 -5.41
N LEU A 968 -73.91 54.79 -4.52
CA LEU A 968 -74.54 53.48 -4.58
C LEU A 968 -75.89 53.39 -3.85
N LEU A 969 -76.20 54.33 -2.94
CA LEU A 969 -77.45 54.32 -2.14
C LEU A 969 -78.71 54.23 -3.00
N GLY A 970 -78.73 54.93 -4.14
CA GLY A 970 -79.84 54.88 -5.10
C GLY A 970 -80.09 53.46 -5.65
N ASN A 971 -79.01 52.73 -5.94
CA ASN A 971 -79.08 51.35 -6.42
C ASN A 971 -79.42 50.36 -5.31
N VAL A 972 -78.89 50.55 -4.08
CA VAL A 972 -79.28 49.74 -2.91
C VAL A 972 -80.78 49.88 -2.65
N LYS A 973 -81.35 51.09 -2.75
CA LYS A 973 -82.79 51.35 -2.55
C LYS A 973 -83.65 50.62 -3.58
N GLN A 974 -83.26 50.64 -4.86
CA GLN A 974 -83.96 49.88 -5.90
C GLN A 974 -83.89 48.38 -5.66
N GLN A 975 -82.73 47.87 -5.25
CA GLN A 975 -82.58 46.45 -4.96
C GLN A 975 -83.35 46.01 -3.71
N VAL A 976 -83.41 46.84 -2.65
CA VAL A 976 -84.24 46.63 -1.46
C VAL A 976 -85.72 46.40 -1.86
N ILE A 977 -86.25 47.24 -2.75
CA ILE A 977 -87.62 47.11 -3.28
C ILE A 977 -87.78 45.79 -4.07
N ASN A 978 -86.77 45.41 -4.85
CA ASN A 978 -86.77 44.12 -5.56
C ASN A 978 -86.75 42.92 -4.61
N VAL A 979 -86.03 42.98 -3.49
CA VAL A 979 -86.01 41.91 -2.46
C VAL A 979 -87.36 41.79 -1.77
N GLU A 980 -87.99 42.90 -1.41
CA GLU A 980 -89.36 42.93 -0.85
C GLU A 980 -90.34 42.24 -1.81
N ARG A 981 -90.23 42.53 -3.11
CA ARG A 981 -91.00 41.88 -4.17
C ARG A 981 -90.73 40.37 -4.26
N LEU A 982 -89.46 39.95 -4.23
CA LEU A 982 -89.06 38.53 -4.34
C LEU A 982 -89.41 37.70 -3.10
N ARG A 983 -89.42 38.30 -1.91
CA ARG A 983 -89.85 37.64 -0.65
C ARG A 983 -91.37 37.51 -0.55
N GLY A 984 -92.14 38.15 -1.44
CA GLY A 984 -93.61 38.17 -1.41
C GLY A 984 -94.20 38.99 -0.26
N VAL A 985 -93.34 39.66 0.54
CA VAL A 985 -93.73 40.52 1.65
C VAL A 985 -93.60 41.95 1.13
N GLY A 986 -94.71 42.58 0.76
CA GLY A 986 -94.69 43.93 0.15
C GLY A 986 -94.01 45.02 1.00
N PHE A 987 -93.72 44.74 2.27
CA PHE A 987 -92.96 45.61 3.16
C PHE A 987 -92.14 44.79 4.19
N ASP A 988 -90.80 44.87 4.12
CA ASP A 988 -89.91 44.22 5.09
C ASP A 988 -89.32 45.26 6.07
N LYS A 989 -89.93 45.36 7.26
CA LYS A 989 -89.56 46.35 8.28
C LYS A 989 -88.10 46.23 8.72
N ASN A 990 -87.53 45.03 8.77
CA ASN A 990 -86.14 44.82 9.18
C ASN A 990 -85.16 45.27 8.10
N LEU A 991 -85.47 45.00 6.83
CA LEU A 991 -84.64 45.41 5.70
C LEU A 991 -84.60 46.94 5.55
N ARG A 992 -85.75 47.61 5.68
CA ARG A 992 -85.82 49.09 5.64
C ARG A 992 -85.13 49.76 6.81
N LEU A 993 -85.25 49.21 8.03
CA LEU A 993 -84.53 49.72 9.20
C LEU A 993 -82.99 49.65 9.02
N GLN A 994 -82.47 48.61 8.35
CA GLN A 994 -81.04 48.51 8.06
C GLN A 994 -80.60 49.47 6.94
N TYR A 995 -81.47 49.73 5.97
CA TYR A 995 -81.24 50.75 4.94
C TYR A 995 -81.23 52.17 5.54
N GLU A 996 -82.19 52.50 6.43
CA GLU A 996 -82.22 53.77 7.16
C GLU A 996 -80.94 53.98 7.99
N LYS A 997 -80.47 52.94 8.70
CA LYS A 997 -79.18 52.97 9.43
C LYS A 997 -77.98 53.21 8.52
N LEU A 998 -77.98 52.67 7.31
CA LEU A 998 -76.92 52.94 6.32
C LEU A 998 -76.99 54.38 5.82
N GLU A 999 -78.20 54.89 5.56
CA GLU A 999 -78.42 56.27 5.12
C GLU A 999 -77.96 57.28 6.19
N ASP A 1000 -78.26 57.01 7.47
CA ASP A 1000 -77.80 57.80 8.61
C ASP A 1000 -76.28 57.69 8.82
N ALA A 1001 -75.69 56.52 8.60
CA ALA A 1001 -74.24 56.32 8.68
C ALA A 1001 -73.48 57.11 7.60
N VAL A 1002 -74.03 57.25 6.39
CA VAL A 1002 -73.44 58.08 5.32
C VAL A 1002 -73.60 59.58 5.60
N LYS A 1003 -74.73 59.99 6.20
CA LYS A 1003 -75.01 61.39 6.58
C LYS A 1003 -74.18 61.88 7.77
N SER A 1004 -73.85 61.00 8.71
CA SER A 1004 -73.11 61.34 9.95
C SER A 1004 -71.59 61.47 9.80
N ILE A 1005 -71.04 61.12 8.63
CA ILE A 1005 -69.59 61.15 8.32
C ILE A 1005 -69.22 62.36 7.43
N GLN A 1006 -70.24 63.12 6.99
CA GLN A 1006 -70.08 64.49 6.48
C GLN A 1006 -69.73 65.43 7.63
#